data_AF-A0AAN6MEM0-F1
#
_entry.id   AF-A0AAN6MEM0-F1
#
_cell.length_a   1.000
_cell.length_b   1.000
_cell.length_c   1.000
_cell.angle_alpha   90.00
_cell.angle_beta   90.00
_cell.angle_gamma   90.00
#
_symmetry.space_group_name_H-M   'P 1'
#
loop_
_entity.id
_entity.type
_entity.pdbx_description
1 polymer ?
#
loop_
_entity_poly.entity_id
_entity_poly.type
_entity_poly.pdbx_seq_one_letter_code
_entity_poly.pdbx_strand_id
1 'polypeptide(L)'
;MDEEIVKTDLLIVGAGPAGAALACFLASHGRTGIMISAAPGCAETPRAHITNMAALECLRDIGLDKQCIEASAHGHNMIHTRWCHSMAGEEYARLYSWGNDPKRRGDYDAASPCDHVDLPQTELEPILTRRAVHDGWKLRFNTTFQSFTRPSPDLVISTIRDDVSGRTYKIQSRFLFGCDGARSQVIRDLGIPMIKKPGQGLALNVLLKADLSHLVKNRTGNLHWVFQPEVEHPAWGWACIVRMVRPWDEWMFIFLPPPGADVKADDMIATEDAYVARVKEMIGDDSVAVKILDVSKWWINETVAEYYSDGNIFCLGDAVHRHPPFNGLGSNTCIQDAYNLAWKVSYVMSGRAGPELLETYSTERQPVGVGIITRANQGLRDHMPWMQAIGIVEPDVEKRKAVLAEFDDKGPAGRKRRADFQRGIENTGTEFHGLGVEMNQQYQSPAVYQADEPGPPPALPEDAVRQRLISTYPGMRLPHAWLNTRVPGKQFSTIDLAGHGRFCLLTGPGGQKWKDAAAEVAKAVGVDIVSYSIGWKEDYEDVYFDWAQRREVEEDGCVLARPDRFVAWRSQGMIEDPKAKLEEFSKWAKEYGDIYSLKFGSGTSIVISSPRLIKQLVDKKSNLYSRRPPSHVGGIIADGDHLLLMQYSDQWRTCRKLVHQFFREEMVVKSHIDVVNAEAVQMLRDFVEQPEGCMRHPKRFSNSIIMSLIYGTRTPNIKTKHMVKLYALMENWSKVMEAGNTPPVDVFPFLKLVPEKFLGMWRSRAQDVGREMSSLYSEWVEYVIERRKNSGSRDCFLDKILDMGEKVGLSKHGLYFLCGTVMEGGSDTTSSLIIAFLHAMTKWPAVLKRAQAELDAVVGDNRTPTWDDYAQLPYIAACVKEAHRWRPVTPLAFPHSLAEDDWVDGMYLPKGSDIFINAFGVHHDERRFPDPDVFDPDHFKGVTALASELANGDAANRDHYGYGSGRRLCPGIHLAERNLFLALAKLVWAFDIAPGKDAAGRDIEPDVTNEKGYCSGFLVCAEDFPCTVAVRSEARRATILAEADKARAEVFSRFETPKE
;
A
#
# COMPACT_ATOMS: atom_id res chain seq x y z
N MET A 1 -39.35 -20.77 8.29
CA MET A 1 -38.34 -21.34 7.38
C MET A 1 -37.31 -20.25 7.20
N ASP A 2 -36.15 -20.39 7.83
CA ASP A 2 -35.07 -19.43 7.68
C ASP A 2 -34.65 -19.37 6.21
N GLU A 3 -34.55 -18.17 5.62
CA GLU A 3 -34.06 -17.99 4.26
C GLU A 3 -32.62 -18.54 4.17
N GLU A 4 -32.43 -19.62 3.42
CA GLU A 4 -31.12 -20.23 3.22
C GLU A 4 -30.23 -19.29 2.39
N ILE A 5 -29.22 -18.68 3.02
CA ILE A 5 -28.27 -17.76 2.39
C ILE A 5 -27.08 -18.55 1.86
N VAL A 6 -26.83 -18.48 0.55
CA VAL A 6 -25.65 -19.07 -0.10
C VAL A 6 -24.43 -18.19 0.20
N LYS A 7 -23.29 -18.80 0.56
CA LYS A 7 -22.06 -18.07 0.90
C LYS A 7 -20.96 -18.32 -0.12
N THR A 8 -20.25 -17.26 -0.50
CA THR A 8 -19.04 -17.30 -1.32
C THR A 8 -18.14 -16.12 -0.94
N ASP A 9 -16.86 -16.11 -1.27
CA ASP A 9 -16.06 -14.89 -1.10
C ASP A 9 -16.24 -13.94 -2.29
N LEU A 10 -16.45 -14.48 -3.48
CA LEU A 10 -16.40 -13.77 -4.74
C LEU A 10 -17.68 -14.02 -5.54
N LEU A 11 -18.47 -12.96 -5.75
CA LEU A 11 -19.67 -13.00 -6.59
C LEU A 11 -19.47 -12.14 -7.83
N ILE A 12 -19.46 -12.75 -9.02
CA ILE A 12 -19.42 -12.06 -10.31
C ILE A 12 -20.83 -12.04 -10.90
N VAL A 13 -21.34 -10.85 -11.21
CA VAL A 13 -22.62 -10.65 -11.89
C VAL A 13 -22.36 -10.34 -13.36
N GLY A 14 -22.58 -11.32 -14.22
CA GLY A 14 -22.35 -11.25 -15.67
C GLY A 14 -21.28 -12.24 -16.12
N ALA A 15 -21.58 -13.00 -17.18
CA ALA A 15 -20.69 -14.02 -17.75
C ALA A 15 -20.15 -13.65 -19.15
N GLY A 16 -20.20 -12.37 -19.52
CA GLY A 16 -19.56 -11.86 -20.73
C GLY A 16 -18.03 -11.77 -20.58
N PRO A 17 -17.30 -11.12 -21.53
CA PRO A 17 -15.84 -11.11 -21.52
C PRO A 17 -15.21 -10.60 -20.22
N ALA A 18 -15.75 -9.54 -19.62
CA ALA A 18 -15.24 -8.99 -18.36
C ALA A 18 -15.33 -9.99 -17.20
N GLY A 19 -16.53 -10.53 -16.94
CA GLY A 19 -16.77 -11.44 -15.83
C GLY A 19 -16.11 -12.80 -16.01
N ALA A 20 -16.14 -13.36 -17.22
CA ALA A 20 -15.52 -14.63 -17.52
C ALA A 20 -13.98 -14.55 -17.50
N ALA A 21 -13.38 -13.47 -18.01
CA ALA A 21 -11.94 -13.25 -17.90
C ALA A 21 -11.51 -13.03 -16.44
N LEU A 22 -12.26 -12.24 -15.66
CA LEU A 22 -11.99 -12.00 -14.25
C LEU A 22 -11.97 -13.31 -13.46
N ALA A 23 -12.94 -14.20 -13.70
CA ALA A 23 -12.93 -15.53 -13.09
C ALA A 23 -11.71 -16.38 -13.48
N CYS A 24 -11.30 -16.36 -14.76
CA CYS A 24 -10.11 -17.08 -15.20
C CYS A 24 -8.83 -16.57 -14.50
N PHE A 25 -8.66 -15.25 -14.41
CA PHE A 25 -7.48 -14.67 -13.75
C PHE A 25 -7.50 -14.91 -12.23
N LEU A 26 -8.65 -14.73 -11.57
CA LEU A 26 -8.81 -15.07 -10.17
C LEU A 26 -8.51 -16.56 -9.90
N ALA A 27 -9.00 -17.45 -10.77
CA ALA A 27 -8.74 -18.89 -10.66
C ALA A 27 -7.25 -19.23 -10.81
N SER A 28 -6.54 -18.53 -11.71
CA SER A 28 -5.08 -18.67 -11.85
C SER A 28 -4.31 -18.27 -10.59
N HIS A 29 -4.92 -17.46 -9.71
CA HIS A 29 -4.37 -17.09 -8.40
C HIS A 29 -4.95 -17.94 -7.25
N GLY A 30 -5.62 -19.06 -7.56
CA GLY A 30 -6.23 -19.96 -6.57
C GLY A 30 -7.52 -19.43 -5.95
N ARG A 31 -8.22 -18.50 -6.62
CA ARG A 31 -9.47 -17.88 -6.12
C ARG A 31 -10.67 -18.35 -6.93
N THR A 32 -11.71 -18.85 -6.25
CA THR A 32 -12.94 -19.33 -6.87
C THR A 32 -14.16 -18.67 -6.23
N GLY A 33 -15.29 -18.71 -6.95
CA GLY A 33 -16.49 -18.04 -6.52
C GLY A 33 -17.73 -18.50 -7.27
N ILE A 34 -18.76 -17.66 -7.23
CA ILE A 34 -20.00 -17.84 -7.98
C ILE A 34 -20.05 -16.77 -9.07
N MET A 35 -20.27 -17.20 -10.31
CA MET A 35 -20.58 -16.33 -11.43
C MET A 35 -22.03 -16.57 -11.82
N ILE A 36 -22.81 -15.50 -11.92
CA ILE A 36 -24.21 -15.57 -12.35
C ILE A 36 -24.40 -14.78 -13.64
N SER A 37 -25.38 -15.19 -14.44
CA SER A 37 -25.78 -14.46 -15.65
C SER A 37 -27.29 -14.55 -15.83
N ALA A 38 -27.92 -13.42 -16.12
CA ALA A 38 -29.33 -13.38 -16.49
C ALA A 38 -29.59 -14.03 -17.85
N ALA A 39 -28.58 -14.08 -18.72
CA ALA A 39 -28.70 -14.75 -20.01
C ALA A 39 -28.86 -16.28 -19.84
N PRO A 40 -29.51 -16.97 -20.79
CA PRO A 40 -29.66 -18.43 -20.75
C PRO A 40 -28.37 -19.20 -21.08
N GLY A 41 -27.39 -18.54 -21.69
CA GLY A 41 -26.09 -19.10 -22.09
C GLY A 41 -25.08 -18.02 -22.44
N CYS A 42 -23.97 -18.42 -23.08
CA CYS A 42 -23.03 -17.49 -23.71
C CYS A 42 -23.66 -16.77 -24.91
N ALA A 43 -22.96 -15.79 -25.48
CA ALA A 43 -23.34 -15.11 -26.71
C ALA A 43 -23.79 -16.05 -27.82
N GLU A 44 -25.02 -15.87 -28.30
CA GLU A 44 -25.52 -16.52 -29.52
C GLU A 44 -25.25 -15.69 -30.78
N THR A 45 -24.92 -14.40 -30.62
CA THR A 45 -24.58 -13.48 -31.72
C THR A 45 -23.12 -13.01 -31.64
N PRO A 46 -22.47 -12.76 -32.79
CA PRO A 46 -21.01 -12.56 -32.85
C PRO A 46 -20.46 -11.36 -32.07
N ARG A 47 -21.26 -10.30 -31.87
CA ARG A 47 -20.90 -9.08 -31.10
C ARG A 47 -19.45 -8.60 -31.37
N ALA A 48 -18.65 -8.29 -30.36
CA ALA A 48 -17.24 -7.87 -30.54
C ALA A 48 -16.40 -9.01 -31.12
N HIS A 49 -15.34 -8.67 -31.87
CA HIS A 49 -14.57 -9.69 -32.63
C HIS A 49 -13.09 -9.43 -32.76
N ILE A 50 -12.66 -8.19 -32.95
CA ILE A 50 -11.24 -7.89 -32.93
C ILE A 50 -10.71 -8.11 -31.51
N THR A 51 -9.79 -9.05 -31.36
CA THR A 51 -8.99 -9.21 -30.16
C THR A 51 -7.59 -8.70 -30.45
N ASN A 52 -7.20 -7.60 -29.80
CA ASN A 52 -5.91 -6.97 -30.01
C ASN A 52 -4.81 -7.63 -29.18
N MET A 53 -3.57 -7.25 -29.48
CA MET A 53 -2.39 -7.81 -28.83
C MET A 53 -2.40 -7.60 -27.30
N ALA A 54 -2.91 -6.47 -26.81
CA ALA A 54 -2.91 -6.14 -25.38
C ALA A 54 -3.82 -7.09 -24.58
N ALA A 55 -4.97 -7.48 -25.13
CA ALA A 55 -5.86 -8.46 -24.51
C ALA A 55 -5.31 -9.89 -24.61
N LEU A 56 -4.71 -10.25 -25.75
CA LEU A 56 -4.07 -11.55 -25.92
C LEU A 56 -2.86 -11.74 -25.00
N GLU A 57 -2.07 -10.69 -24.75
CA GLU A 57 -1.01 -10.73 -23.73
C GLU A 57 -1.56 -11.14 -22.35
N CYS A 58 -2.69 -10.58 -21.92
CA CYS A 58 -3.33 -10.95 -20.66
C CYS A 58 -3.73 -12.43 -20.67
N LEU A 59 -4.38 -12.90 -21.75
CA LEU A 59 -4.82 -14.31 -21.86
C LEU A 59 -3.65 -15.30 -21.99
N ARG A 60 -2.54 -14.86 -22.59
CA ARG A 60 -1.29 -15.62 -22.69
C ARG A 60 -0.67 -15.92 -21.33
N ASP A 61 -0.83 -15.03 -20.35
CA ASP A 61 -0.35 -15.24 -18.98
C ASP A 61 -0.89 -16.53 -18.35
N ILE A 62 -2.12 -16.91 -18.72
CA ILE A 62 -2.80 -18.12 -18.23
C ILE A 62 -2.93 -19.21 -19.30
N GLY A 63 -2.22 -19.05 -20.42
CA GLY A 63 -2.14 -20.01 -21.53
C GLY A 63 -3.41 -20.15 -22.36
N LEU A 64 -4.30 -19.15 -22.37
CA LEU A 64 -5.52 -19.16 -23.18
C LEU A 64 -5.35 -18.56 -24.58
N ASP A 65 -4.28 -17.81 -24.82
CA ASP A 65 -3.96 -17.22 -26.13
C ASP A 65 -4.00 -18.25 -27.27
N LYS A 66 -3.45 -19.45 -27.06
CA LYS A 66 -3.44 -20.50 -28.08
C LYS A 66 -4.83 -20.96 -28.49
N GLN A 67 -5.72 -21.20 -27.53
CA GLN A 67 -7.09 -21.59 -27.82
C GLN A 67 -7.86 -20.46 -28.51
N CYS A 68 -7.59 -19.22 -28.13
CA CYS A 68 -8.14 -18.04 -28.80
C CYS A 68 -7.68 -17.93 -30.25
N ILE A 69 -6.38 -18.15 -30.52
CA ILE A 69 -5.81 -18.14 -31.87
C ILE A 69 -6.40 -19.27 -32.72
N GLU A 70 -6.50 -20.49 -32.18
CA GLU A 70 -7.08 -21.66 -32.86
C GLU A 70 -8.56 -21.43 -33.23
N ALA A 71 -9.32 -20.75 -32.37
CA ALA A 71 -10.73 -20.44 -32.61
C ALA A 71 -10.96 -19.19 -33.49
N SER A 72 -9.91 -18.42 -33.77
CA SER A 72 -10.01 -17.18 -34.55
C SER A 72 -9.95 -17.42 -36.06
N ALA A 73 -10.42 -16.44 -36.85
CA ALA A 73 -10.21 -16.44 -38.29
C ALA A 73 -8.71 -16.29 -38.60
N HIS A 74 -8.14 -17.22 -39.36
CA HIS A 74 -6.70 -17.30 -39.57
C HIS A 74 -6.12 -16.23 -40.51
N GLY A 75 -4.94 -15.71 -40.15
CA GLY A 75 -3.96 -15.05 -41.02
C GLY A 75 -4.52 -14.02 -42.02
N HIS A 76 -4.68 -14.44 -43.27
CA HIS A 76 -4.94 -13.60 -44.45
C HIS A 76 -6.39 -13.06 -44.55
N ASN A 77 -7.27 -13.41 -43.62
CA ASN A 77 -8.69 -13.06 -43.69
C ASN A 77 -8.99 -11.59 -43.31
N MET A 78 -8.00 -10.87 -42.79
CA MET A 78 -8.16 -9.52 -42.24
C MET A 78 -7.12 -8.51 -42.77
N ILE A 79 -6.58 -8.75 -43.97
CA ILE A 79 -5.46 -7.96 -44.51
C ILE A 79 -5.85 -6.48 -44.65
N HIS A 80 -7.09 -6.19 -45.05
CA HIS A 80 -7.49 -4.84 -45.42
C HIS A 80 -8.97 -4.57 -45.20
N THR A 81 -9.30 -3.28 -45.02
CA THR A 81 -10.66 -2.74 -45.09
C THR A 81 -10.90 -2.19 -46.50
N ARG A 82 -12.09 -2.44 -47.07
CA ARG A 82 -12.45 -2.06 -48.45
C ARG A 82 -13.63 -1.10 -48.48
N TRP A 83 -13.66 -0.16 -49.43
CA TRP A 83 -14.79 0.70 -49.76
C TRP A 83 -15.25 0.41 -51.20
N CYS A 84 -16.54 0.14 -51.39
CA CYS A 84 -17.04 -0.32 -52.68
C CYS A 84 -18.53 -0.02 -52.90
N HIS A 85 -18.94 -0.08 -54.17
CA HIS A 85 -20.34 0.06 -54.59
C HIS A 85 -21.20 -1.11 -54.11
N SER A 86 -20.73 -2.34 -54.33
CA SER A 86 -21.31 -3.60 -53.83
C SER A 86 -20.19 -4.61 -53.60
N MET A 87 -20.48 -5.73 -52.93
CA MET A 87 -19.47 -6.78 -52.70
C MET A 87 -18.91 -7.32 -54.02
N ALA A 88 -19.78 -7.52 -55.02
CA ALA A 88 -19.42 -7.97 -56.36
C ALA A 88 -18.92 -6.83 -57.28
N GLY A 89 -19.38 -5.60 -57.05
CA GLY A 89 -19.16 -4.44 -57.93
C GLY A 89 -17.84 -3.70 -57.75
N GLU A 90 -17.83 -2.46 -58.24
CA GLU A 90 -16.66 -1.57 -58.27
C GLU A 90 -16.08 -1.32 -56.87
N GLU A 91 -14.76 -1.26 -56.80
CA GLU A 91 -14.01 -0.92 -55.60
C GLU A 91 -13.50 0.52 -55.71
N TYR A 92 -13.85 1.35 -54.73
CA TYR A 92 -13.44 2.75 -54.69
C TYR A 92 -12.08 2.93 -54.02
N ALA A 93 -11.84 2.18 -52.94
CA ALA A 93 -10.61 2.27 -52.16
C ALA A 93 -10.37 1.04 -51.29
N ARG A 94 -9.13 0.90 -50.82
CA ARG A 94 -8.69 -0.14 -49.90
C ARG A 94 -7.58 0.39 -49.00
N LEU A 95 -7.61 0.02 -47.73
CA LEU A 95 -6.55 0.31 -46.76
C LEU A 95 -6.15 -0.97 -46.03
N TYR A 96 -4.86 -1.14 -45.76
CA TYR A 96 -4.40 -2.20 -44.86
C TYR A 96 -5.00 -2.03 -43.45
N SER A 97 -5.11 -3.14 -42.73
CA SER A 97 -5.71 -3.15 -41.39
C SER A 97 -4.93 -4.06 -40.45
N TRP A 98 -5.05 -3.78 -39.14
CA TRP A 98 -4.63 -4.69 -38.06
C TRP A 98 -3.15 -5.12 -38.14
N GLY A 99 -2.27 -4.17 -38.48
CA GLY A 99 -0.83 -4.41 -38.57
C GLY A 99 -0.35 -5.08 -39.87
N ASN A 100 -1.22 -5.29 -40.86
CA ASN A 100 -0.87 -5.90 -42.14
C ASN A 100 -0.24 -4.92 -43.16
N ASP A 101 -0.12 -3.63 -42.84
CA ASP A 101 0.62 -2.67 -43.69
C ASP A 101 2.12 -3.01 -43.63
N PRO A 102 2.78 -3.33 -44.76
CA PRO A 102 4.21 -3.60 -44.79
C PRO A 102 5.06 -2.47 -44.19
N LYS A 103 4.59 -1.21 -44.23
CA LYS A 103 5.29 -0.06 -43.64
C LYS A 103 5.26 -0.05 -42.12
N ARG A 104 4.30 -0.75 -41.51
CA ARG A 104 4.02 -0.73 -40.07
C ARG A 104 4.18 -2.08 -39.39
N ARG A 105 4.39 -3.15 -40.15
CA ARG A 105 4.52 -4.51 -39.62
C ARG A 105 5.56 -4.59 -38.50
N GLY A 106 6.71 -3.93 -38.69
CA GLY A 106 7.76 -3.84 -37.67
C GLY A 106 7.31 -3.17 -36.37
N ASP A 107 6.43 -2.16 -36.42
CA ASP A 107 5.89 -1.51 -35.22
C ASP A 107 5.07 -2.50 -34.37
N TYR A 108 4.27 -3.35 -35.04
CA TYR A 108 3.42 -4.35 -34.40
C TYR A 108 4.25 -5.50 -33.83
N ASP A 109 5.17 -6.05 -34.64
CA ASP A 109 6.07 -7.12 -34.22
C ASP A 109 6.98 -6.67 -33.04
N ALA A 110 7.42 -5.41 -33.02
CA ALA A 110 8.21 -4.86 -31.92
C ALA A 110 7.40 -4.63 -30.64
N ALA A 111 6.09 -4.43 -30.76
CA ALA A 111 5.22 -4.10 -29.63
C ALA A 111 4.92 -5.33 -28.75
N SER A 112 4.62 -6.48 -29.33
CA SER A 112 4.05 -7.61 -28.58
C SER A 112 4.51 -8.95 -29.17
N PRO A 113 4.62 -10.02 -28.35
CA PRO A 113 4.75 -11.37 -28.87
C PRO A 113 3.43 -11.94 -29.44
N CYS A 114 2.33 -11.20 -29.36
CA CYS A 114 1.01 -11.58 -29.86
C CYS A 114 0.68 -10.79 -31.14
N ASP A 115 -0.20 -11.34 -31.98
CA ASP A 115 -0.78 -10.67 -33.16
C ASP A 115 -2.26 -10.33 -32.92
N HIS A 116 -2.84 -9.40 -33.71
CA HIS A 116 -4.30 -9.22 -33.77
C HIS A 116 -4.99 -10.46 -34.34
N VAL A 117 -6.16 -10.78 -33.79
CA VAL A 117 -7.02 -11.87 -34.30
C VAL A 117 -8.49 -11.44 -34.39
N ASP A 118 -9.24 -12.10 -35.27
CA ASP A 118 -10.69 -11.90 -35.42
C ASP A 118 -11.38 -13.11 -34.76
N LEU A 119 -11.79 -12.90 -33.53
CA LEU A 119 -12.37 -13.88 -32.62
C LEU A 119 -13.71 -13.35 -32.10
N PRO A 120 -14.85 -13.73 -32.73
CA PRO A 120 -16.17 -13.28 -32.28
C PRO A 120 -16.48 -13.76 -30.86
N GLN A 121 -17.31 -12.98 -30.14
CA GLN A 121 -17.69 -13.31 -28.75
C GLN A 121 -18.39 -14.67 -28.61
N THR A 122 -19.03 -15.17 -29.66
CA THR A 122 -19.61 -16.52 -29.72
C THR A 122 -18.57 -17.62 -29.49
N GLU A 123 -17.30 -17.36 -29.80
CA GLU A 123 -16.19 -18.30 -29.59
C GLU A 123 -15.39 -17.95 -28.32
N LEU A 124 -15.16 -16.66 -28.07
CA LEU A 124 -14.40 -16.21 -26.90
C LEU A 124 -15.10 -16.53 -25.57
N GLU A 125 -16.40 -16.23 -25.42
CA GLU A 125 -17.12 -16.44 -24.15
C GLU A 125 -17.11 -17.92 -23.71
N PRO A 126 -17.35 -18.91 -24.61
CA PRO A 126 -17.21 -20.32 -24.25
C PRO A 126 -15.79 -20.75 -23.87
N ILE A 127 -14.73 -20.16 -24.44
CA ILE A 127 -13.35 -20.46 -24.02
C ILE A 127 -13.14 -20.02 -22.58
N LEU A 128 -13.52 -18.78 -22.26
CA LEU A 128 -13.34 -18.21 -20.92
C LEU A 128 -14.22 -18.92 -19.87
N THR A 129 -15.51 -19.07 -20.14
CA THR A 129 -16.45 -19.68 -19.18
C THR A 129 -16.11 -21.14 -18.90
N ARG A 130 -15.73 -21.93 -19.92
CA ARG A 130 -15.28 -23.31 -19.72
C ARG A 130 -14.01 -23.37 -18.88
N ARG A 131 -13.04 -22.49 -19.14
CA ARG A 131 -11.82 -22.42 -18.34
C ARG A 131 -12.12 -22.08 -16.87
N ALA A 132 -12.92 -21.04 -16.63
CA ALA A 132 -13.29 -20.64 -15.28
C ALA A 132 -14.00 -21.76 -14.50
N VAL A 133 -14.95 -22.46 -15.14
CA VAL A 133 -15.67 -23.58 -14.52
C VAL A 133 -14.75 -24.77 -14.24
N HIS A 134 -13.89 -25.12 -15.20
CA HIS A 134 -12.90 -26.18 -15.03
C HIS A 134 -11.95 -25.89 -13.84
N ASP A 135 -11.60 -24.62 -13.64
CA ASP A 135 -10.73 -24.17 -12.55
C ASP A 135 -11.51 -23.89 -11.25
N GLY A 136 -12.78 -24.31 -11.16
CA GLY A 136 -13.54 -24.41 -9.91
C GLY A 136 -14.60 -23.33 -9.67
N TRP A 137 -14.87 -22.44 -10.63
CA TRP A 137 -15.97 -21.48 -10.52
C TRP A 137 -17.34 -22.14 -10.72
N LYS A 138 -18.32 -21.72 -9.91
CA LYS A 138 -19.73 -22.11 -10.10
C LYS A 138 -20.40 -21.10 -11.01
N LEU A 139 -20.74 -21.51 -12.23
CA LEU A 139 -21.46 -20.68 -13.19
C LEU A 139 -22.96 -21.02 -13.18
N ARG A 140 -23.82 -20.00 -13.04
CA ARG A 140 -25.29 -20.13 -13.15
C ARG A 140 -25.86 -19.17 -14.18
N PHE A 141 -26.36 -19.71 -15.28
CA PHE A 141 -27.20 -18.97 -16.24
C PHE A 141 -28.65 -18.87 -15.74
N ASN A 142 -29.49 -18.09 -16.44
CA ASN A 142 -30.89 -17.82 -16.06
C ASN A 142 -31.01 -17.39 -14.58
N THR A 143 -30.07 -16.58 -14.12
CA THR A 143 -29.95 -16.17 -12.72
C THR A 143 -29.71 -14.67 -12.68
N THR A 144 -30.76 -13.92 -12.33
CA THR A 144 -30.79 -12.45 -12.37
C THR A 144 -30.44 -11.85 -11.02
N PHE A 145 -29.46 -10.95 -11.01
CA PHE A 145 -29.19 -10.06 -9.87
C PHE A 145 -30.29 -8.99 -9.77
N GLN A 146 -30.84 -8.78 -8.58
CA GLN A 146 -31.90 -7.80 -8.34
C GLN A 146 -31.40 -6.56 -7.59
N SER A 147 -30.73 -6.79 -6.46
CA SER A 147 -30.19 -5.72 -5.61
C SER A 147 -29.13 -6.24 -4.65
N PHE A 148 -28.40 -5.35 -3.99
CA PHE A 148 -27.55 -5.72 -2.85
C PHE A 148 -27.80 -4.84 -1.62
N THR A 149 -27.44 -5.34 -0.45
CA THR A 149 -27.26 -4.55 0.76
C THR A 149 -25.84 -4.75 1.30
N ARG A 150 -25.31 -3.72 1.97
CA ARG A 150 -23.97 -3.73 2.56
C ARG A 150 -24.08 -3.63 4.09
N PRO A 151 -24.32 -4.74 4.80
CA PRO A 151 -24.45 -4.74 6.27
C PRO A 151 -23.14 -4.35 6.99
N SER A 152 -21.99 -4.54 6.37
CA SER A 152 -20.69 -4.06 6.84
C SER A 152 -19.75 -3.81 5.66
N PRO A 153 -18.64 -3.07 5.84
CA PRO A 153 -17.70 -2.76 4.75
C PRO A 153 -17.15 -3.97 3.99
N ASP A 154 -16.99 -5.12 4.66
CA ASP A 154 -16.44 -6.35 4.09
C ASP A 154 -17.49 -7.37 3.62
N LEU A 155 -18.78 -7.02 3.69
CA LEU A 155 -19.87 -7.95 3.43
C LEU A 155 -20.93 -7.38 2.52
N VAL A 156 -21.26 -8.11 1.45
CA VAL A 156 -22.33 -7.80 0.52
C VAL A 156 -23.36 -8.93 0.55
N ILE A 157 -24.64 -8.59 0.70
CA ILE A 157 -25.74 -9.55 0.57
C ILE A 157 -26.52 -9.20 -0.70
N SER A 158 -26.36 -10.03 -1.72
CA SER A 158 -26.99 -9.88 -3.02
C SER A 158 -28.30 -10.67 -3.08
N THR A 159 -29.38 -10.02 -3.50
CA THR A 159 -30.68 -10.65 -3.77
C THR A 159 -30.72 -11.12 -5.21
N ILE A 160 -30.91 -12.42 -5.39
CA ILE A 160 -30.81 -13.11 -6.67
C ILE A 160 -32.14 -13.82 -6.98
N ARG A 161 -32.61 -13.71 -8.22
CA ARG A 161 -33.74 -14.47 -8.74
C ARG A 161 -33.24 -15.56 -9.67
N ASP A 162 -33.57 -16.80 -9.36
CA ASP A 162 -33.41 -17.92 -10.30
C ASP A 162 -34.60 -17.90 -11.26
N ASP A 163 -34.35 -17.57 -12.53
CA ASP A 163 -35.39 -17.36 -13.53
C ASP A 163 -36.02 -18.68 -14.01
N VAL A 164 -35.37 -19.83 -13.74
CA VAL A 164 -35.91 -21.15 -14.07
C VAL A 164 -36.95 -21.59 -13.05
N SER A 165 -36.64 -21.43 -11.76
CA SER A 165 -37.53 -21.84 -10.66
C SER A 165 -38.48 -20.74 -10.17
N GLY A 166 -38.23 -19.49 -10.56
CA GLY A 166 -38.95 -18.32 -10.06
C GLY A 166 -38.63 -17.96 -8.60
N ARG A 167 -37.69 -18.66 -7.95
CA ARG A 167 -37.34 -18.45 -6.54
C ARG A 167 -36.35 -17.29 -6.41
N THR A 168 -36.60 -16.44 -5.43
CA THR A 168 -35.63 -15.44 -4.96
C THR A 168 -34.88 -15.99 -3.74
N TYR A 169 -33.56 -15.83 -3.73
CA TYR A 169 -32.68 -16.22 -2.63
C TYR A 169 -31.54 -15.20 -2.48
N LYS A 170 -30.75 -15.34 -1.42
CA LYS A 170 -29.64 -14.41 -1.11
C LYS A 170 -28.29 -15.09 -1.26
N ILE A 171 -27.33 -14.34 -1.79
CA ILE A 171 -25.91 -14.71 -1.82
C ILE A 171 -25.14 -13.70 -0.97
N GLN A 172 -24.47 -14.19 0.07
CA GLN A 172 -23.52 -13.43 0.87
C GLN A 172 -22.12 -13.57 0.27
N SER A 173 -21.50 -12.44 -0.07
CA SER A 173 -20.16 -12.36 -0.65
C SER A 173 -19.27 -11.32 0.02
N ARG A 174 -17.94 -11.56 0.05
CA ARG A 174 -16.96 -10.56 0.49
C ARG A 174 -16.75 -9.50 -0.58
N PHE A 175 -16.74 -9.90 -1.85
CA PHE A 175 -16.63 -9.00 -2.99
C PHE A 175 -17.78 -9.22 -3.98
N LEU A 176 -18.27 -8.13 -4.56
CA LEU A 176 -19.26 -8.14 -5.63
C LEU A 176 -18.65 -7.48 -6.89
N PHE A 177 -18.69 -8.19 -8.01
CA PHE A 177 -18.18 -7.68 -9.29
C PHE A 177 -19.33 -7.45 -10.27
N GLY A 178 -19.62 -6.18 -10.57
CA GLY A 178 -20.60 -5.74 -11.57
C GLY A 178 -20.05 -5.84 -12.99
N CYS A 179 -20.26 -6.99 -13.63
CA CYS A 179 -19.91 -7.27 -15.02
C CYS A 179 -21.18 -7.42 -15.90
N ASP A 180 -22.27 -6.78 -15.49
CA ASP A 180 -23.66 -6.98 -15.95
C ASP A 180 -24.05 -6.07 -17.13
N GLY A 181 -23.04 -5.54 -17.82
CA GLY A 181 -23.15 -4.90 -19.12
C GLY A 181 -23.75 -3.48 -19.12
N ALA A 182 -24.11 -3.01 -20.31
CA ALA A 182 -24.51 -1.62 -20.55
C ALA A 182 -25.75 -1.13 -19.78
N ARG A 183 -26.52 -2.03 -19.17
CA ARG A 183 -27.65 -1.70 -18.28
C ARG A 183 -27.41 -2.21 -16.87
N SER A 184 -26.17 -2.13 -16.40
CA SER A 184 -25.74 -2.59 -15.08
C SER A 184 -26.69 -2.13 -13.97
N GLN A 185 -27.26 -3.11 -13.25
CA GLN A 185 -28.02 -2.89 -12.03
C GLN A 185 -27.08 -2.58 -10.87
N VAL A 186 -25.89 -3.18 -10.82
CA VAL A 186 -24.89 -2.92 -9.78
C VAL A 186 -24.48 -1.44 -9.76
N ILE A 187 -24.21 -0.84 -10.93
CA ILE A 187 -23.93 0.60 -11.05
C ILE A 187 -25.11 1.46 -10.58
N ARG A 188 -26.35 1.08 -10.91
CA ARG A 188 -27.55 1.81 -10.47
C ARG A 188 -27.71 1.79 -8.96
N ASP A 189 -27.52 0.63 -8.34
CA ASP A 189 -27.66 0.45 -6.90
C ASP A 189 -26.54 1.16 -6.12
N LEU A 190 -25.32 1.19 -6.66
CA LEU A 190 -24.22 1.99 -6.10
C LEU A 190 -24.41 3.50 -6.26
N GLY A 191 -25.26 3.94 -7.21
CA GLY A 191 -25.44 5.35 -7.52
C GLY A 191 -24.21 6.00 -8.15
N ILE A 192 -23.32 5.23 -8.79
CA ILE A 192 -22.13 5.78 -9.46
C ILE A 192 -22.58 6.69 -10.62
N PRO A 193 -22.14 7.96 -10.66
CA PRO A 193 -22.48 8.87 -11.75
C PRO A 193 -21.89 8.40 -13.09
N MET A 194 -22.65 8.64 -14.16
CA MET A 194 -22.23 8.35 -15.53
C MET A 194 -22.06 9.65 -16.30
N ILE A 195 -20.87 9.91 -16.83
CA ILE A 195 -20.61 10.98 -17.78
C ILE A 195 -21.19 10.54 -19.13
N LYS A 196 -22.24 11.23 -19.59
CA LYS A 196 -22.96 10.91 -20.83
C LYS A 196 -22.84 12.07 -21.82
N LYS A 197 -22.45 11.77 -23.06
CA LYS A 197 -22.64 12.68 -24.19
C LYS A 197 -23.79 12.19 -25.09
N PRO A 198 -24.40 13.06 -25.92
CA PRO A 198 -25.46 12.66 -26.83
C PRO A 198 -25.02 11.47 -27.71
N GLY A 199 -25.87 10.43 -27.79
CA GLY A 199 -25.62 9.29 -28.67
C GLY A 199 -25.58 9.70 -30.15
N GLN A 200 -24.80 8.98 -30.96
CA GLN A 200 -24.57 9.33 -32.38
C GLN A 200 -25.36 8.46 -33.36
N GLY A 201 -26.49 7.89 -32.91
CA GLY A 201 -27.45 7.18 -33.76
C GLY A 201 -27.64 5.70 -33.45
N LEU A 202 -28.37 5.03 -34.35
CA LEU A 202 -28.83 3.66 -34.25
C LEU A 202 -28.30 2.86 -35.45
N ALA A 203 -27.77 1.66 -35.22
CA ALA A 203 -27.36 0.74 -36.28
C ALA A 203 -28.23 -0.53 -36.26
N LEU A 204 -28.42 -1.14 -37.43
CA LEU A 204 -29.13 -2.40 -37.59
C LEU A 204 -28.16 -3.49 -38.03
N ASN A 205 -28.04 -4.54 -37.23
CA ASN A 205 -27.23 -5.71 -37.52
C ASN A 205 -28.12 -6.80 -38.12
N VAL A 206 -27.76 -7.28 -39.32
CA VAL A 206 -28.39 -8.44 -39.96
C VAL A 206 -27.33 -9.54 -40.07
N LEU A 207 -27.44 -10.57 -39.21
CA LEU A 207 -26.57 -11.74 -39.22
C LEU A 207 -27.12 -12.76 -40.23
N LEU A 208 -26.27 -13.27 -41.11
CA LEU A 208 -26.70 -14.17 -42.17
C LEU A 208 -25.64 -15.17 -42.60
N LYS A 209 -26.08 -16.23 -43.28
CA LYS A 209 -25.23 -17.10 -44.09
C LYS A 209 -25.37 -16.80 -45.57
N ALA A 210 -24.23 -16.61 -46.22
CA ALA A 210 -24.09 -16.43 -47.66
C ALA A 210 -22.65 -16.78 -48.05
N ASP A 211 -22.46 -17.72 -48.97
CA ASP A 211 -21.14 -18.04 -49.50
C ASP A 211 -20.69 -16.94 -50.46
N LEU A 212 -19.74 -16.12 -50.00
CA LEU A 212 -19.14 -15.04 -50.78
C LEU A 212 -17.69 -15.35 -51.17
N SER A 213 -17.25 -16.61 -51.06
CA SER A 213 -15.86 -17.02 -51.29
C SER A 213 -15.36 -16.63 -52.69
N HIS A 214 -16.22 -16.71 -53.72
CA HIS A 214 -15.89 -16.30 -55.10
C HIS A 214 -15.67 -14.79 -55.23
N LEU A 215 -16.29 -13.98 -54.36
CA LEU A 215 -16.17 -12.53 -54.38
C LEU A 215 -14.95 -12.02 -53.62
N VAL A 216 -14.50 -12.72 -52.57
CA VAL A 216 -13.46 -12.23 -51.64
C VAL A 216 -12.06 -12.81 -51.88
N LYS A 217 -11.92 -13.85 -52.71
CA LYS A 217 -10.65 -14.57 -52.98
C LYS A 217 -9.43 -13.67 -53.27
N ASN A 218 -9.61 -12.55 -53.98
CA ASN A 218 -8.53 -11.62 -54.37
C ASN A 218 -8.57 -10.29 -53.59
N ARG A 219 -9.41 -10.23 -52.57
CA ARG A 219 -9.66 -9.04 -51.74
C ARG A 219 -10.08 -9.50 -50.35
N THR A 220 -9.18 -10.24 -49.70
CA THR A 220 -9.41 -10.83 -48.38
C THR A 220 -9.34 -9.77 -47.28
N GLY A 221 -10.50 -9.36 -46.81
CA GLY A 221 -10.67 -8.38 -45.74
C GLY A 221 -11.80 -8.79 -44.81
N ASN A 222 -11.73 -8.36 -43.55
CA ASN A 222 -12.78 -8.66 -42.58
C ASN A 222 -13.87 -7.59 -42.53
N LEU A 223 -13.62 -6.39 -43.07
CA LEU A 223 -14.55 -5.26 -43.09
C LEU A 223 -14.67 -4.64 -44.49
N HIS A 224 -15.90 -4.39 -44.92
CA HIS A 224 -16.20 -3.77 -46.21
C HIS A 224 -17.27 -2.69 -46.03
N TRP A 225 -16.93 -1.44 -46.35
CA TRP A 225 -17.89 -0.34 -46.45
C TRP A 225 -18.55 -0.38 -47.83
N VAL A 226 -19.85 -0.65 -47.84
CA VAL A 226 -20.66 -0.81 -49.05
C VAL A 226 -21.71 0.29 -49.13
N PHE A 227 -21.71 1.05 -50.22
CA PHE A 227 -22.60 2.19 -50.40
C PHE A 227 -22.72 2.61 -51.87
N GLN A 228 -23.88 3.16 -52.23
CA GLN A 228 -24.26 3.53 -53.60
C GLN A 228 -24.77 4.99 -53.60
N PRO A 229 -23.87 5.99 -53.70
CA PRO A 229 -24.24 7.40 -53.57
C PRO A 229 -25.31 7.84 -54.57
N GLU A 230 -25.37 7.24 -55.75
CA GLU A 230 -26.27 7.56 -56.84
C GLU A 230 -27.67 6.96 -56.72
N VAL A 231 -27.89 6.09 -55.72
CA VAL A 231 -29.16 5.39 -55.49
C VAL A 231 -29.83 5.90 -54.22
N GLU A 232 -31.15 6.06 -54.28
CA GLU A 232 -31.98 6.39 -53.12
C GLU A 232 -32.35 5.11 -52.36
N HIS A 233 -32.18 5.14 -51.05
CA HIS A 233 -32.33 3.98 -50.19
C HIS A 233 -33.21 4.28 -48.99
N PRO A 234 -33.85 3.26 -48.38
CA PRO A 234 -34.57 3.46 -47.14
C PRO A 234 -33.62 3.99 -46.05
N ALA A 235 -34.16 4.82 -45.15
CA ALA A 235 -33.39 5.44 -44.07
C ALA A 235 -32.69 4.43 -43.15
N TRP A 236 -33.15 3.18 -43.09
CA TRP A 236 -32.53 2.13 -42.28
C TRP A 236 -31.41 1.36 -42.99
N GLY A 237 -31.19 1.60 -44.29
CA GLY A 237 -30.25 0.87 -45.13
C GLY A 237 -29.44 1.79 -46.04
N TRP A 238 -29.10 3.00 -45.58
CA TRP A 238 -28.41 4.03 -46.35
C TRP A 238 -27.00 3.61 -46.79
N ALA A 239 -26.23 3.07 -45.85
CA ALA A 239 -24.93 2.46 -46.08
C ALA A 239 -24.82 1.16 -45.28
N CYS A 240 -23.89 0.29 -45.66
CA CYS A 240 -23.66 -0.98 -44.98
C CYS A 240 -22.18 -1.20 -44.67
N ILE A 241 -21.87 -1.76 -43.50
CA ILE A 241 -20.58 -2.40 -43.23
C ILE A 241 -20.81 -3.90 -43.27
N VAL A 242 -20.22 -4.56 -44.27
CA VAL A 242 -20.23 -6.02 -44.41
C VAL A 242 -19.02 -6.58 -43.69
N ARG A 243 -19.28 -7.17 -42.52
CA ARG A 243 -18.27 -7.76 -41.64
C ARG A 243 -18.26 -9.28 -41.76
N MET A 244 -17.07 -9.86 -41.87
CA MET A 244 -16.87 -11.30 -41.79
C MET A 244 -17.10 -11.80 -40.34
N VAL A 245 -17.87 -12.88 -40.20
CA VAL A 245 -18.02 -13.63 -38.93
C VAL A 245 -17.28 -14.96 -39.03
N ARG A 246 -17.51 -15.71 -40.10
CA ARG A 246 -16.71 -16.90 -40.46
C ARG A 246 -16.32 -16.83 -41.95
N PRO A 247 -15.03 -17.03 -42.28
CA PRO A 247 -14.56 -16.97 -43.65
C PRO A 247 -15.09 -18.20 -44.44
N TRP A 248 -15.83 -18.06 -45.54
CA TRP A 248 -16.41 -16.84 -46.14
C TRP A 248 -17.93 -17.00 -46.33
N ASP A 249 -18.57 -17.70 -45.40
CA ASP A 249 -19.96 -18.15 -45.48
C ASP A 249 -20.89 -17.53 -44.44
N GLU A 250 -20.36 -16.87 -43.40
CA GLU A 250 -21.13 -16.23 -42.34
C GLU A 250 -20.72 -14.75 -42.19
N TRP A 251 -21.72 -13.86 -42.27
CA TRP A 251 -21.51 -12.43 -42.39
C TRP A 251 -22.48 -11.63 -41.52
N MET A 252 -22.03 -10.47 -41.08
CA MET A 252 -22.84 -9.46 -40.41
C MET A 252 -22.95 -8.23 -41.31
N PHE A 253 -24.15 -7.91 -41.74
CA PHE A 253 -24.45 -6.69 -42.50
C PHE A 253 -24.94 -5.64 -41.52
N ILE A 254 -24.10 -4.63 -41.27
CA ILE A 254 -24.38 -3.54 -40.33
C ILE A 254 -24.89 -2.36 -41.14
N PHE A 255 -26.20 -2.18 -41.16
CA PHE A 255 -26.83 -1.06 -41.85
C PHE A 255 -26.82 0.20 -40.99
N LEU A 256 -26.44 1.30 -41.62
CA LEU A 256 -26.32 2.62 -41.04
C LEU A 256 -27.36 3.56 -41.64
N PRO A 257 -27.93 4.47 -40.82
CA PRO A 257 -28.82 5.50 -41.32
C PRO A 257 -28.06 6.62 -42.05
N PRO A 258 -28.78 7.52 -42.74
CA PRO A 258 -28.17 8.72 -43.30
C PRO A 258 -27.41 9.50 -42.22
N PRO A 259 -26.17 9.94 -42.48
CA PRO A 259 -25.38 10.68 -41.50
C PRO A 259 -26.13 11.91 -40.97
N GLY A 260 -26.26 12.02 -39.65
CA GLY A 260 -26.94 13.14 -38.98
C GLY A 260 -28.47 13.05 -38.93
N ALA A 261 -29.08 11.97 -39.42
CA ALA A 261 -30.52 11.76 -39.31
C ALA A 261 -30.94 11.39 -37.86
N ASP A 262 -32.01 12.02 -37.38
CA ASP A 262 -32.68 11.67 -36.11
C ASP A 262 -33.65 10.49 -36.35
N VAL A 263 -33.09 9.28 -36.40
CA VAL A 263 -33.83 8.05 -36.72
C VAL A 263 -34.27 7.33 -35.45
N LYS A 264 -35.57 7.03 -35.32
CA LYS A 264 -36.13 6.30 -34.18
C LYS A 264 -35.99 4.79 -34.39
N ALA A 265 -36.08 4.03 -33.30
CA ALA A 265 -35.98 2.58 -33.35
C ALA A 265 -37.00 1.90 -34.28
N ASP A 266 -38.20 2.48 -34.40
CA ASP A 266 -39.26 1.94 -35.25
C ASP A 266 -39.01 2.20 -36.74
N ASP A 267 -38.25 3.26 -37.06
CA ASP A 267 -37.85 3.59 -38.43
C ASP A 267 -36.80 2.60 -39.00
N MET A 268 -36.19 1.79 -38.12
CA MET A 268 -35.21 0.74 -38.46
C MET A 268 -35.84 -0.67 -38.55
N ILE A 269 -37.16 -0.77 -38.68
CA ILE A 269 -37.87 -2.06 -38.82
C ILE A 269 -38.29 -2.24 -40.27
N ALA A 270 -37.89 -3.37 -40.85
CA ALA A 270 -38.41 -3.88 -42.11
C ALA A 270 -38.79 -5.36 -42.01
N THR A 271 -39.44 -5.89 -43.05
CA THR A 271 -39.77 -7.31 -43.16
C THR A 271 -38.52 -8.13 -43.51
N GLU A 272 -38.54 -9.43 -43.24
CA GLU A 272 -37.43 -10.33 -43.59
C GLU A 272 -37.11 -10.29 -45.09
N ASP A 273 -38.14 -10.29 -45.95
CA ASP A 273 -37.99 -10.15 -47.40
C ASP A 273 -37.29 -8.84 -47.79
N ALA A 274 -37.60 -7.73 -47.10
CA ALA A 274 -36.96 -6.44 -47.35
C ALA A 274 -35.48 -6.44 -46.93
N TYR A 275 -35.13 -7.11 -45.82
CA TYR A 275 -33.74 -7.31 -45.43
C TYR A 275 -32.99 -8.18 -46.44
N VAL A 276 -33.58 -9.29 -46.89
CA VAL A 276 -32.97 -10.17 -47.90
C VAL A 276 -32.74 -9.41 -49.20
N ALA A 277 -33.73 -8.66 -49.68
CA ALA A 277 -33.59 -7.84 -50.88
C ALA A 277 -32.43 -6.84 -50.74
N ARG A 278 -32.36 -6.12 -49.61
CA ARG A 278 -31.29 -5.14 -49.38
C ARG A 278 -29.91 -5.77 -49.25
N VAL A 279 -29.81 -6.93 -48.60
CA VAL A 279 -28.57 -7.72 -48.54
C VAL A 279 -28.13 -8.14 -49.93
N LYS A 280 -29.04 -8.67 -50.77
CA LYS A 280 -28.71 -9.07 -52.14
C LYS A 280 -28.23 -7.89 -52.98
N GLU A 281 -28.85 -6.73 -52.83
CA GLU A 281 -28.42 -5.50 -53.49
C GLU A 281 -27.00 -5.07 -53.06
N MET A 282 -26.71 -5.13 -51.75
CA MET A 282 -25.37 -4.87 -51.20
C MET A 282 -24.33 -5.89 -51.64
N ILE A 283 -24.73 -7.15 -51.83
CA ILE A 283 -23.88 -8.18 -52.42
C ILE A 283 -23.62 -7.85 -53.90
N GLY A 284 -24.66 -7.47 -54.65
CA GLY A 284 -24.59 -7.22 -56.09
C GLY A 284 -24.51 -8.48 -56.94
N ASP A 285 -24.94 -9.63 -56.40
CA ASP A 285 -24.99 -10.93 -57.08
C ASP A 285 -26.25 -11.70 -56.62
N ASP A 286 -27.29 -11.67 -57.45
CA ASP A 286 -28.59 -12.27 -57.13
C ASP A 286 -28.55 -13.80 -57.04
N SER A 287 -27.49 -14.44 -57.57
CA SER A 287 -27.30 -15.89 -57.55
C SER A 287 -26.92 -16.41 -56.16
N VAL A 288 -26.44 -15.54 -55.27
CA VAL A 288 -26.07 -15.91 -53.90
C VAL A 288 -27.31 -16.22 -53.08
N ALA A 289 -27.34 -17.42 -52.49
CA ALA A 289 -28.34 -17.79 -51.51
C ALA A 289 -28.07 -17.09 -50.18
N VAL A 290 -29.08 -16.38 -49.67
CA VAL A 290 -29.01 -15.64 -48.40
C VAL A 290 -29.96 -16.28 -47.41
N LYS A 291 -29.44 -16.61 -46.22
CA LYS A 291 -30.24 -17.07 -45.08
C LYS A 291 -30.00 -16.15 -43.89
N ILE A 292 -31.00 -15.36 -43.52
CA ILE A 292 -30.94 -14.55 -42.30
C ILE A 292 -31.00 -15.48 -41.08
N LEU A 293 -30.13 -15.20 -40.11
CA LEU A 293 -30.04 -15.92 -38.84
C LEU A 293 -30.62 -15.07 -37.69
N ASP A 294 -30.29 -13.78 -37.66
CA ASP A 294 -30.76 -12.84 -36.62
C ASP A 294 -30.78 -11.40 -37.14
N VAL A 295 -31.66 -10.57 -36.56
CA VAL A 295 -31.71 -9.13 -36.81
C VAL A 295 -31.78 -8.40 -35.47
N SER A 296 -30.78 -7.57 -35.19
CA SER A 296 -30.67 -6.85 -33.91
C SER A 296 -30.35 -5.38 -34.08
N LYS A 297 -30.84 -4.56 -33.15
CA LYS A 297 -30.62 -3.10 -33.13
C LYS A 297 -29.59 -2.75 -32.08
N TRP A 298 -28.74 -1.79 -32.39
CA TRP A 298 -27.67 -1.39 -31.48
C TRP A 298 -27.50 0.13 -31.44
N TRP A 299 -27.41 0.68 -30.22
CA TRP A 299 -27.34 2.12 -29.97
C TRP A 299 -25.90 2.58 -29.75
N ILE A 300 -25.50 3.64 -30.46
CA ILE A 300 -24.21 4.30 -30.27
C ILE A 300 -24.29 5.20 -29.03
N ASN A 301 -23.72 4.74 -27.93
CA ASN A 301 -23.62 5.51 -26.68
C ASN A 301 -22.20 6.04 -26.49
N GLU A 302 -22.09 7.24 -25.92
CA GLU A 302 -20.83 7.79 -25.39
C GLU A 302 -21.02 7.95 -23.88
N THR A 303 -20.64 6.93 -23.11
CA THR A 303 -20.93 6.90 -21.68
C THR A 303 -19.83 6.22 -20.88
N VAL A 304 -19.30 6.89 -19.86
CA VAL A 304 -18.30 6.36 -18.92
C VAL A 304 -18.74 6.61 -17.48
N ALA A 305 -18.41 5.70 -16.56
CA ALA A 305 -18.56 5.93 -15.12
C ALA A 305 -17.47 6.90 -14.62
N GLU A 306 -17.80 7.74 -13.63
CA GLU A 306 -16.83 8.66 -13.02
C GLU A 306 -15.75 7.94 -12.21
N TYR A 307 -16.09 6.80 -11.61
CA TYR A 307 -15.19 5.90 -10.88
C TYR A 307 -15.72 4.48 -10.97
N TYR A 308 -14.87 3.47 -10.82
CA TYR A 308 -15.21 2.08 -11.16
C TYR A 308 -15.45 1.17 -9.95
N SER A 309 -15.23 1.68 -8.73
CA SER A 309 -15.35 0.89 -7.50
C SER A 309 -15.79 1.73 -6.30
N ASP A 310 -16.47 1.09 -5.36
CA ASP A 310 -16.82 1.63 -4.05
C ASP A 310 -16.65 0.50 -3.01
N GLY A 311 -15.62 0.62 -2.18
CA GLY A 311 -15.27 -0.38 -1.17
C GLY A 311 -14.97 -1.74 -1.80
N ASN A 312 -15.73 -2.76 -1.42
CA ASN A 312 -15.61 -4.13 -1.89
C ASN A 312 -16.48 -4.47 -3.12
N ILE A 313 -17.00 -3.45 -3.82
CA ILE A 313 -17.80 -3.62 -5.04
C ILE A 313 -17.10 -2.96 -6.22
N PHE A 314 -16.86 -3.73 -7.29
CA PHE A 314 -16.08 -3.32 -8.46
C PHE A 314 -16.89 -3.53 -9.73
N CYS A 315 -16.91 -2.55 -10.62
CA CYS A 315 -17.62 -2.64 -11.89
C CYS A 315 -16.61 -2.63 -13.06
N LEU A 316 -16.86 -3.45 -14.08
CA LEU A 316 -15.94 -3.72 -15.17
C LEU A 316 -16.65 -3.78 -16.53
N GLY A 317 -15.92 -3.48 -17.60
CA GLY A 317 -16.43 -3.59 -18.97
C GLY A 317 -17.58 -2.63 -19.28
N ASP A 318 -18.54 -3.10 -20.08
CA ASP A 318 -19.71 -2.33 -20.52
C ASP A 318 -20.56 -1.72 -19.39
N ALA A 319 -20.42 -2.22 -18.15
CA ALA A 319 -21.01 -1.60 -16.97
C ALA A 319 -20.53 -0.15 -16.80
N VAL A 320 -19.24 0.08 -17.03
CA VAL A 320 -18.51 1.32 -16.72
C VAL A 320 -18.03 2.09 -17.95
N HIS A 321 -17.89 1.48 -19.12
CA HIS A 321 -17.55 2.19 -20.36
C HIS A 321 -18.37 1.68 -21.56
N ARG A 322 -18.97 2.61 -22.32
CA ARG A 322 -19.86 2.30 -23.45
C ARG A 322 -19.51 3.21 -24.59
N HIS A 323 -19.17 2.61 -25.72
CA HIS A 323 -18.72 3.30 -26.91
C HIS A 323 -19.14 2.56 -28.18
N PRO A 324 -19.06 3.24 -29.34
CA PRO A 324 -19.22 2.56 -30.62
C PRO A 324 -18.11 1.57 -30.98
N PRO A 325 -18.38 0.64 -31.92
CA PRO A 325 -17.51 -0.49 -32.20
C PRO A 325 -16.22 -0.12 -32.95
N PHE A 326 -16.05 1.14 -33.36
CA PHE A 326 -14.83 1.64 -34.01
C PHE A 326 -13.58 1.28 -33.18
N ASN A 327 -12.51 0.91 -33.87
CA ASN A 327 -11.26 0.37 -33.31
C ASN A 327 -11.38 -0.99 -32.59
N GLY A 328 -12.58 -1.54 -32.35
CA GLY A 328 -12.76 -2.83 -31.68
C GLY A 328 -12.34 -2.88 -30.20
N LEU A 329 -12.32 -1.75 -29.49
CA LEU A 329 -11.66 -1.64 -28.17
C LEU A 329 -12.41 -2.29 -26.99
N GLY A 330 -13.73 -2.46 -27.07
CA GLY A 330 -14.57 -2.74 -25.89
C GLY A 330 -14.23 -4.05 -25.18
N SER A 331 -14.31 -5.18 -25.90
CA SER A 331 -14.01 -6.50 -25.33
C SER A 331 -12.54 -6.63 -24.90
N ASN A 332 -11.62 -5.93 -25.58
CA ASN A 332 -10.21 -5.91 -25.23
C ASN A 332 -9.97 -5.21 -23.89
N THR A 333 -10.63 -4.07 -23.68
CA THR A 333 -10.57 -3.33 -22.41
C THR A 333 -11.22 -4.12 -21.29
N CYS A 334 -12.34 -4.83 -21.54
CA CYS A 334 -12.96 -5.73 -20.55
C CYS A 334 -11.98 -6.76 -19.98
N ILE A 335 -11.16 -7.39 -20.85
CA ILE A 335 -10.15 -8.37 -20.43
C ILE A 335 -9.04 -7.69 -19.62
N GLN A 336 -8.60 -6.50 -20.04
CA GLN A 336 -7.57 -5.74 -19.33
C GLN A 336 -8.03 -5.22 -17.96
N ASP A 337 -9.29 -4.78 -17.83
CA ASP A 337 -9.89 -4.38 -16.56
C ASP A 337 -9.85 -5.56 -15.58
N ALA A 338 -10.26 -6.74 -16.06
CA ALA A 338 -10.23 -7.98 -15.29
C ALA A 338 -8.80 -8.37 -14.87
N TYR A 339 -7.82 -8.26 -15.78
CA TYR A 339 -6.42 -8.58 -15.50
C TYR A 339 -5.80 -7.64 -14.45
N ASN A 340 -6.09 -6.34 -14.53
CA ASN A 340 -5.63 -5.36 -13.55
C ASN A 340 -6.22 -5.61 -12.16
N LEU A 341 -7.49 -6.02 -12.07
CA LEU A 341 -8.18 -6.19 -10.79
C LEU A 341 -7.86 -7.54 -10.10
N ALA A 342 -7.75 -8.63 -10.86
CA ALA A 342 -7.69 -9.99 -10.32
C ALA A 342 -6.52 -10.20 -9.33
N TRP A 343 -5.32 -9.74 -9.68
CA TRP A 343 -4.14 -9.91 -8.82
C TRP A 343 -4.24 -9.07 -7.55
N LYS A 344 -4.78 -7.84 -7.65
CA LYS A 344 -4.99 -6.92 -6.51
C LYS A 344 -5.94 -7.55 -5.50
N VAL A 345 -7.09 -8.06 -5.98
CA VAL A 345 -8.06 -8.80 -5.15
C VAL A 345 -7.39 -10.00 -4.50
N SER A 346 -6.64 -10.79 -5.27
CA SER A 346 -5.96 -11.96 -4.71
C SER A 346 -4.94 -11.59 -3.63
N TYR A 347 -4.18 -10.51 -3.81
CA TYR A 347 -3.18 -10.05 -2.84
C TYR A 347 -3.83 -9.58 -1.54
N VAL A 348 -4.89 -8.77 -1.63
CA VAL A 348 -5.67 -8.33 -0.46
C VAL A 348 -6.35 -9.50 0.25
N MET A 349 -6.92 -10.45 -0.49
CA MET A 349 -7.48 -11.67 0.10
C MET A 349 -6.42 -12.57 0.75
N SER A 350 -5.18 -12.51 0.29
CA SER A 350 -4.05 -13.28 0.85
C SER A 350 -3.43 -12.61 2.08
N GLY A 351 -3.81 -11.36 2.39
CA GLY A 351 -3.10 -10.53 3.37
C GLY A 351 -1.70 -10.09 2.92
N ARG A 352 -1.42 -10.15 1.60
CA ARG A 352 -0.16 -9.72 0.99
C ARG A 352 -0.13 -8.22 0.66
N ALA A 353 -1.30 -7.59 0.67
CA ALA A 353 -1.47 -6.15 0.48
C ALA A 353 -2.68 -5.68 1.31
N GLY A 354 -2.70 -4.39 1.64
CA GLY A 354 -3.83 -3.71 2.28
C GLY A 354 -4.95 -3.40 1.29
N PRO A 355 -6.16 -3.07 1.78
CA PRO A 355 -7.31 -2.76 0.93
C PRO A 355 -7.08 -1.54 0.01
N GLU A 356 -6.16 -0.64 0.36
CA GLU A 356 -5.80 0.56 -0.41
C GLU A 356 -5.31 0.22 -1.83
N LEU A 357 -4.66 -0.95 -1.99
CA LEU A 357 -4.26 -1.45 -3.31
C LEU A 357 -5.46 -1.57 -4.26
N LEU A 358 -6.65 -1.88 -3.75
CA LEU A 358 -7.86 -2.01 -4.58
C LEU A 358 -8.37 -0.65 -5.07
N GLU A 359 -8.10 0.44 -4.36
CA GLU A 359 -8.49 1.79 -4.78
C GLU A 359 -7.80 2.19 -6.09
N THR A 360 -6.58 1.69 -6.31
CA THR A 360 -5.81 1.93 -7.53
C THR A 360 -6.51 1.39 -8.79
N TYR A 361 -7.44 0.44 -8.67
CA TYR A 361 -8.21 -0.06 -9.83
C TYR A 361 -8.97 1.08 -10.52
N SER A 362 -9.69 1.92 -9.77
CA SER A 362 -10.43 3.03 -10.36
C SER A 362 -9.49 4.08 -10.94
N THR A 363 -8.44 4.45 -10.20
CA THR A 363 -7.45 5.46 -10.63
C THR A 363 -6.71 5.05 -11.90
N GLU A 364 -6.44 3.76 -12.10
CA GLU A 364 -5.73 3.25 -13.28
C GLU A 364 -6.66 2.99 -14.46
N ARG A 365 -7.85 2.41 -14.24
CA ARG A 365 -8.71 1.91 -15.32
C ARG A 365 -9.74 2.91 -15.80
N GLN A 366 -10.19 3.84 -14.96
CA GLN A 366 -11.16 4.85 -15.36
C GLN A 366 -10.61 5.79 -16.45
N PRO A 367 -9.36 6.30 -16.38
CA PRO A 367 -8.79 7.12 -17.44
C PRO A 367 -8.65 6.36 -18.78
N VAL A 368 -8.35 5.06 -18.74
CA VAL A 368 -8.33 4.21 -19.93
C VAL A 368 -9.73 4.13 -20.56
N GLY A 369 -10.77 3.94 -19.74
CA GLY A 369 -12.15 3.97 -20.19
C GLY A 369 -12.54 5.29 -20.88
N VAL A 370 -12.14 6.43 -20.31
CA VAL A 370 -12.34 7.76 -20.93
C VAL A 370 -11.63 7.83 -22.29
N GLY A 371 -10.38 7.38 -22.36
CA GLY A 371 -9.56 7.40 -23.57
C GLY A 371 -10.19 6.60 -24.71
N ILE A 372 -10.59 5.35 -24.46
CA ILE A 372 -11.17 4.49 -25.50
C ILE A 372 -12.52 5.02 -25.99
N ILE A 373 -13.34 5.58 -25.10
CA ILE A 373 -14.65 6.14 -25.48
C ILE A 373 -14.44 7.37 -26.37
N THR A 374 -13.53 8.25 -25.97
CA THR A 374 -13.19 9.46 -26.73
C THR A 374 -12.67 9.08 -28.12
N ARG A 375 -11.78 8.09 -28.20
CA ARG A 375 -11.22 7.59 -29.45
C ARG A 375 -12.27 6.94 -30.35
N ALA A 376 -13.06 6.01 -29.84
CA ALA A 376 -14.07 5.30 -30.62
C ALA A 376 -15.10 6.26 -31.23
N ASN A 377 -15.50 7.31 -30.49
CA ASN A 377 -16.38 8.35 -31.03
C ASN A 377 -15.67 9.27 -32.04
N GLN A 378 -14.37 9.50 -31.89
CA GLN A 378 -13.58 10.20 -32.91
C GLN A 378 -13.45 9.37 -34.19
N GLY A 379 -13.37 8.04 -34.09
CA GLY A 379 -13.38 7.13 -35.24
C GLY A 379 -14.58 7.36 -36.17
N LEU A 380 -15.79 7.51 -35.62
CA LEU A 380 -16.97 7.86 -36.41
C LEU A 380 -16.81 9.19 -37.19
N ARG A 381 -16.22 10.19 -36.55
CA ARG A 381 -15.95 11.50 -37.19
C ARG A 381 -14.85 11.42 -38.24
N ASP A 382 -13.88 10.53 -38.06
CA ASP A 382 -12.76 10.33 -39.00
C ASP A 382 -13.25 9.79 -40.36
N HIS A 383 -14.47 9.23 -40.43
CA HIS A 383 -15.12 8.77 -41.66
C HIS A 383 -15.85 9.89 -42.43
N MET A 384 -16.18 11.01 -41.78
CA MET A 384 -16.93 12.10 -42.43
C MET A 384 -16.24 12.70 -43.66
N PRO A 385 -14.91 12.90 -43.69
CA PRO A 385 -14.23 13.49 -44.85
C PRO A 385 -14.37 12.69 -46.14
N TRP A 386 -14.23 11.35 -46.10
CA TRP A 386 -14.41 10.55 -47.32
C TRP A 386 -15.89 10.48 -47.73
N MET A 387 -16.81 10.43 -46.75
CA MET A 387 -18.25 10.47 -47.00
C MET A 387 -18.66 11.76 -47.70
N GLN A 388 -18.13 12.91 -47.27
CA GLN A 388 -18.32 14.20 -47.93
C GLN A 388 -17.70 14.23 -49.33
N ALA A 389 -16.49 13.71 -49.49
CA ALA A 389 -15.80 13.70 -50.77
C ALA A 389 -16.55 12.90 -51.83
N ILE A 390 -17.11 11.73 -51.48
CA ILE A 390 -17.88 10.88 -52.40
C ILE A 390 -19.36 11.27 -52.53
N GLY A 391 -19.82 12.22 -51.71
CA GLY A 391 -21.16 12.78 -51.80
C GLY A 391 -22.25 12.04 -51.02
N ILE A 392 -21.95 10.96 -50.28
CA ILE A 392 -22.97 10.14 -49.59
C ILE A 392 -23.73 10.88 -48.48
N VAL A 393 -23.27 12.07 -48.07
CA VAL A 393 -23.93 12.93 -47.08
C VAL A 393 -24.90 13.94 -47.69
N GLU A 394 -24.90 14.10 -49.02
CA GLU A 394 -25.82 15.02 -49.68
C GLU A 394 -27.22 14.38 -49.77
N PRO A 395 -28.27 15.03 -49.24
CA PRO A 395 -29.62 14.44 -49.23
C PRO A 395 -30.25 14.32 -50.62
N ASP A 396 -29.85 15.16 -51.59
CA ASP A 396 -30.42 15.14 -52.95
C ASP A 396 -29.68 14.15 -53.87
N VAL A 397 -30.40 13.16 -54.40
CA VAL A 397 -29.85 12.11 -55.26
C VAL A 397 -29.22 12.62 -56.56
N GLU A 398 -29.75 13.70 -57.16
CA GLU A 398 -29.21 14.24 -58.40
C GLU A 398 -27.89 14.99 -58.16
N LYS A 399 -27.78 15.67 -57.02
CA LYS A 399 -26.49 16.22 -56.58
C LYS A 399 -25.49 15.13 -56.21
N ARG A 400 -25.92 14.03 -55.58
CA ARG A 400 -25.03 12.89 -55.32
C ARG A 400 -24.46 12.31 -56.62
N LYS A 401 -25.31 12.11 -57.64
CA LYS A 401 -24.89 11.72 -59.00
C LYS A 401 -23.90 12.70 -59.62
N ALA A 402 -24.15 14.00 -59.49
CA ALA A 402 -23.25 15.03 -60.00
C ALA A 402 -21.87 15.00 -59.30
N VAL A 403 -21.85 14.80 -57.98
CA VAL A 403 -20.60 14.64 -57.20
C VAL A 403 -19.85 13.39 -57.65
N LEU A 404 -20.55 12.26 -57.84
CA LEU A 404 -19.93 11.02 -58.29
C LEU A 404 -19.35 11.16 -59.72
N ALA A 405 -20.08 11.80 -60.64
CA ALA A 405 -19.60 12.07 -62.00
C ALA A 405 -18.35 12.98 -62.05
N GLU A 406 -18.13 13.81 -61.03
CA GLU A 406 -16.91 14.62 -60.91
C GLU A 406 -15.63 13.76 -60.77
N PHE A 407 -15.74 12.51 -60.29
CA PHE A 407 -14.59 11.60 -60.23
C PHE A 407 -14.06 11.21 -61.62
N ASP A 408 -14.89 11.27 -62.66
CA ASP A 408 -14.52 11.01 -64.05
C ASP A 408 -13.88 12.23 -64.74
N ASP A 409 -13.98 13.42 -64.12
CA ASP A 409 -13.36 14.63 -64.66
C ASP A 409 -11.81 14.51 -64.64
N LYS A 410 -11.23 14.64 -65.83
CA LYS A 410 -9.76 14.62 -66.03
C LYS A 410 -9.12 15.98 -65.71
N GLY A 411 -9.92 17.01 -65.48
CA GLY A 411 -9.53 18.37 -65.14
C GLY A 411 -9.16 18.57 -63.65
N PRO A 412 -8.97 19.84 -63.24
CA PRO A 412 -8.59 20.18 -61.87
C PRO A 412 -9.63 19.80 -60.81
N ALA A 413 -10.93 19.85 -61.13
CA ALA A 413 -12.00 19.55 -60.19
C ALA A 413 -12.01 18.06 -59.83
N GLY A 414 -12.06 17.17 -60.82
CA GLY A 414 -11.98 15.73 -60.57
C GLY A 414 -10.66 15.29 -59.91
N ARG A 415 -9.54 15.95 -60.24
CA ARG A 415 -8.25 15.69 -59.56
C ARG A 415 -8.31 16.05 -58.07
N LYS A 416 -8.88 17.21 -57.73
CA LYS A 416 -9.08 17.63 -56.34
C LYS A 416 -10.01 16.66 -55.60
N ARG A 417 -11.12 16.27 -56.23
CA ARG A 417 -12.11 15.33 -55.67
C ARG A 417 -11.50 13.98 -55.32
N ARG A 418 -10.77 13.36 -56.26
CA ARG A 418 -10.05 12.10 -56.02
C ARG A 418 -9.03 12.21 -54.90
N ALA A 419 -8.28 13.32 -54.83
CA ALA A 419 -7.31 13.57 -53.78
C ALA A 419 -7.96 13.79 -52.40
N ASP A 420 -9.10 14.47 -52.33
CA ASP A 420 -9.85 14.67 -51.09
C ASP A 420 -10.46 13.35 -50.60
N PHE A 421 -11.01 12.53 -51.49
CA PHE A 421 -11.50 11.19 -51.15
C PHE A 421 -10.38 10.29 -50.63
N GLN A 422 -9.24 10.23 -51.34
CA GLN A 422 -8.09 9.45 -50.90
C GLN A 422 -7.61 9.90 -49.50
N ARG A 423 -7.46 11.20 -49.26
CA ARG A 423 -7.07 11.74 -47.96
C ARG A 423 -8.08 11.40 -46.86
N GLY A 424 -9.37 11.44 -47.19
CA GLY A 424 -10.44 11.01 -46.29
C GLY A 424 -10.34 9.54 -45.92
N ILE A 425 -10.01 8.66 -46.87
CA ILE A 425 -9.78 7.23 -46.63
C ILE A 425 -8.54 7.02 -45.76
N GLU A 426 -7.41 7.65 -46.10
CA GLU A 426 -6.16 7.55 -45.33
C GLU A 426 -6.34 8.03 -43.87
N ASN A 427 -7.20 9.03 -43.65
CA ASN A 427 -7.54 9.50 -42.31
C ASN A 427 -8.18 8.40 -41.43
N THR A 428 -8.94 7.47 -42.02
CA THR A 428 -9.53 6.32 -41.30
C THR A 428 -8.50 5.30 -40.82
N GLY A 429 -7.24 5.40 -41.24
CA GLY A 429 -6.16 4.55 -40.75
C GLY A 429 -5.91 4.65 -39.23
N THR A 430 -6.42 5.68 -38.55
CA THR A 430 -6.45 5.77 -37.07
C THR A 430 -7.36 4.71 -36.43
N GLU A 431 -8.33 4.18 -37.17
CA GLU A 431 -9.15 3.05 -36.76
C GLU A 431 -8.38 1.74 -36.91
N PHE A 432 -7.92 1.46 -38.13
CA PHE A 432 -7.38 0.15 -38.49
C PHE A 432 -5.93 -0.07 -38.07
N HIS A 433 -5.23 1.00 -37.70
CA HIS A 433 -3.86 0.93 -37.19
C HIS A 433 -3.63 1.69 -35.87
N GLY A 434 -4.62 1.63 -34.97
CA GLY A 434 -4.63 2.31 -33.67
C GLY A 434 -3.75 1.67 -32.59
N LEU A 435 -2.53 1.21 -32.92
CA LEU A 435 -1.64 0.49 -32.00
C LEU A 435 -1.33 1.29 -30.72
N GLY A 436 -1.19 2.61 -30.84
CA GLY A 436 -0.94 3.49 -29.70
C GLY A 436 -2.10 3.50 -28.71
N VAL A 437 -3.34 3.61 -29.17
CA VAL A 437 -4.54 3.53 -28.30
C VAL A 437 -4.62 2.19 -27.56
N GLU A 438 -4.20 1.11 -28.22
CA GLU A 438 -4.24 -0.23 -27.65
C GLU A 438 -3.19 -0.45 -26.54
N MET A 439 -2.06 0.25 -26.58
CA MET A 439 -0.86 -0.07 -25.80
C MET A 439 -0.27 1.06 -24.95
N ASN A 440 -0.58 2.34 -25.21
CA ASN A 440 -0.01 3.50 -24.52
C ASN A 440 -0.70 3.83 -23.20
N GLN A 441 -1.17 2.82 -22.43
CA GLN A 441 -1.71 3.10 -21.11
C GLN A 441 -0.59 3.58 -20.17
N GLN A 442 -0.83 4.70 -19.49
CA GLN A 442 0.06 5.27 -18.49
C GLN A 442 -0.66 5.30 -17.15
N TYR A 443 -0.23 4.46 -16.21
CA TYR A 443 -0.80 4.41 -14.87
C TYR A 443 -0.11 5.41 -13.94
N GLN A 444 -0.93 6.12 -13.17
CA GLN A 444 -0.50 7.01 -12.10
C GLN A 444 -1.33 6.65 -10.87
N SER A 445 -0.71 5.98 -9.90
CA SER A 445 -1.36 5.53 -8.68
C SER A 445 -0.30 5.22 -7.62
N PRO A 446 -0.68 5.05 -6.34
CA PRO A 446 0.23 4.54 -5.31
C PRO A 446 0.88 3.19 -5.65
N ALA A 447 0.28 2.39 -6.55
CA ALA A 447 0.87 1.12 -7.03
C ALA A 447 1.92 1.32 -8.15
N VAL A 448 2.38 2.55 -8.38
CA VAL A 448 3.46 2.93 -9.31
C VAL A 448 4.40 3.92 -8.61
N TYR A 449 5.65 3.53 -8.42
CA TYR A 449 6.66 4.37 -7.77
C TYR A 449 7.42 5.19 -8.81
N GLN A 450 7.28 6.51 -8.72
CA GLN A 450 7.92 7.46 -9.65
C GLN A 450 8.90 8.42 -8.96
N ALA A 451 9.11 8.32 -7.64
CA ALA A 451 9.90 9.30 -6.91
C ALA A 451 11.40 9.32 -7.28
N ASP A 452 11.91 8.22 -7.82
CA ASP A 452 13.30 8.11 -8.29
C ASP A 452 13.47 8.56 -9.75
N GLU A 453 12.38 8.88 -10.46
CA GLU A 453 12.46 9.34 -11.84
C GLU A 453 12.93 10.81 -11.91
N PRO A 454 13.87 11.14 -12.81
CA PRO A 454 14.46 12.48 -12.89
C PRO A 454 13.51 13.54 -13.47
N GLY A 455 12.35 13.14 -14.00
CA GLY A 455 11.42 14.01 -14.68
C GLY A 455 10.04 13.36 -14.83
N PRO A 456 9.08 14.07 -15.45
CA PRO A 456 7.74 13.53 -15.68
C PRO A 456 7.76 12.35 -16.67
N PRO A 457 6.64 11.59 -16.76
CA PRO A 457 6.49 10.54 -17.76
C PRO A 457 6.80 11.05 -19.18
N PRO A 458 7.41 10.22 -20.05
CA PRO A 458 7.72 10.61 -21.41
C PRO A 458 6.44 10.97 -22.17
N ALA A 459 6.53 12.07 -22.94
CA ALA A 459 5.44 12.52 -23.77
C ALA A 459 5.07 11.45 -24.80
N LEU A 460 3.76 11.28 -25.03
CA LEU A 460 3.30 10.41 -26.10
C LEU A 460 3.76 10.92 -27.47
N PRO A 461 3.94 10.04 -28.46
CA PRO A 461 4.29 10.44 -29.82
C PRO A 461 3.26 11.42 -30.41
N GLU A 462 3.68 12.18 -31.43
CA GLU A 462 2.80 13.15 -32.11
C GLU A 462 1.51 12.49 -32.62
N ASP A 463 1.63 11.29 -33.21
CA ASP A 463 0.49 10.42 -33.53
C ASP A 463 0.34 9.32 -32.47
N ALA A 464 -0.01 9.71 -31.24
CA ALA A 464 -0.24 8.79 -30.12
C ALA A 464 -1.34 7.75 -30.36
N VAL A 465 -2.18 7.94 -31.39
CA VAL A 465 -3.20 6.97 -31.78
C VAL A 465 -2.58 5.80 -32.51
N ARG A 466 -1.74 6.10 -33.50
CA ARG A 466 -1.11 5.08 -34.33
C ARG A 466 0.18 4.55 -33.72
N GLN A 467 0.99 5.39 -33.09
CA GLN A 467 2.34 5.05 -32.65
C GLN A 467 2.37 4.65 -31.18
N ARG A 468 3.04 3.53 -30.89
CA ARG A 468 3.31 3.08 -29.52
C ARG A 468 4.58 3.73 -28.99
N LEU A 469 4.54 4.18 -27.74
CA LEU A 469 5.72 4.51 -26.96
C LEU A 469 6.21 3.26 -26.23
N ILE A 470 7.37 2.74 -26.62
CA ILE A 470 8.03 1.64 -25.91
C ILE A 470 8.94 2.27 -24.86
N SER A 471 8.64 2.04 -23.58
CA SER A 471 9.42 2.57 -22.46
C SER A 471 9.26 1.71 -21.21
N THR A 472 10.28 1.70 -20.35
CA THR A 472 10.22 1.11 -19.01
C THR A 472 9.89 2.14 -17.94
N TYR A 473 9.52 3.37 -18.30
CA TYR A 473 9.11 4.39 -17.33
C TYR A 473 7.99 3.84 -16.42
N PRO A 474 8.07 4.00 -15.08
CA PRO A 474 7.06 3.46 -14.16
C PRO A 474 5.64 3.92 -14.50
N GLY A 475 4.72 2.96 -14.59
CA GLY A 475 3.34 3.17 -15.03
C GLY A 475 3.09 2.80 -16.49
N MET A 476 4.14 2.50 -17.26
CA MET A 476 4.05 1.99 -18.63
C MET A 476 3.99 0.46 -18.66
N ARG A 477 3.47 -0.10 -19.76
CA ARG A 477 3.55 -1.54 -20.03
C ARG A 477 5.01 -1.98 -20.22
N LEU A 478 5.37 -3.12 -19.63
CA LEU A 478 6.68 -3.74 -19.83
C LEU A 478 6.95 -3.93 -21.34
N PRO A 479 8.09 -3.45 -21.86
CA PRO A 479 8.47 -3.67 -23.25
C PRO A 479 8.65 -5.14 -23.59
N HIS A 480 8.10 -5.54 -24.74
CA HIS A 480 8.45 -6.81 -25.38
C HIS A 480 9.91 -6.75 -25.87
N ALA A 481 10.67 -7.82 -25.61
CA ALA A 481 11.88 -8.16 -26.33
C ALA A 481 11.98 -9.69 -26.43
N TRP A 482 12.58 -10.17 -27.52
CA TRP A 482 12.83 -11.60 -27.70
C TRP A 482 14.12 -12.03 -27.00
N LEU A 483 13.99 -13.07 -26.19
CA LEU A 483 15.03 -13.66 -25.37
C LEU A 483 15.25 -15.12 -25.76
N ASN A 484 16.42 -15.64 -25.43
CA ASN A 484 16.75 -17.04 -25.58
C ASN A 484 17.55 -17.54 -24.37
N THR A 485 17.72 -18.85 -24.27
CA THR A 485 18.73 -19.41 -23.37
C THR A 485 20.12 -19.33 -24.01
N ARG A 486 21.16 -19.43 -23.18
CA ARG A 486 22.57 -19.40 -23.60
C ARG A 486 22.92 -20.33 -24.77
N VAL A 487 22.30 -21.50 -24.80
CA VAL A 487 22.28 -22.35 -26.00
C VAL A 487 20.95 -22.09 -26.67
N PRO A 488 20.93 -21.62 -27.94
CA PRO A 488 19.68 -21.31 -28.61
C PRO A 488 18.71 -22.48 -28.59
N GLY A 489 17.55 -22.25 -27.97
CA GLY A 489 16.48 -23.23 -27.79
C GLY A 489 15.12 -22.63 -28.11
N LYS A 490 14.17 -22.77 -27.18
CA LYS A 490 12.87 -22.10 -27.29
C LYS A 490 13.06 -20.59 -27.09
N GLN A 491 12.44 -19.78 -27.94
CA GLN A 491 12.40 -18.33 -27.80
C GLN A 491 11.37 -17.92 -26.73
N PHE A 492 11.69 -16.91 -25.93
CA PHE A 492 10.82 -16.36 -24.88
C PHE A 492 10.67 -14.86 -25.08
N SER A 493 9.52 -14.29 -24.71
CA SER A 493 9.39 -12.85 -24.58
C SER A 493 9.71 -12.40 -23.16
N THR A 494 10.20 -11.17 -22.96
CA THR A 494 10.18 -10.50 -21.64
C THR A 494 8.78 -10.55 -20.99
N ILE A 495 7.73 -10.49 -21.81
CA ILE A 495 6.32 -10.63 -21.41
C ILE A 495 6.03 -12.02 -20.83
N ASP A 496 6.74 -13.06 -21.26
CA ASP A 496 6.56 -14.42 -20.73
C ASP A 496 7.22 -14.59 -19.35
N LEU A 497 8.23 -13.77 -19.03
CA LEU A 497 8.94 -13.80 -17.74
C LEU A 497 8.15 -13.11 -16.62
N ALA A 498 7.47 -12.01 -16.94
CA ALA A 498 6.65 -11.23 -16.01
C ALA A 498 5.17 -11.65 -16.02
N GLY A 499 4.45 -11.37 -14.94
CA GLY A 499 3.05 -11.77 -14.76
C GLY A 499 2.92 -12.96 -13.82
N HIS A 500 2.02 -13.90 -14.13
CA HIS A 500 1.80 -15.13 -13.37
C HIS A 500 1.41 -14.89 -11.89
N GLY A 501 0.77 -13.75 -11.59
CA GLY A 501 0.34 -13.40 -10.23
C GLY A 501 1.47 -12.97 -9.28
N ARG A 502 2.65 -12.66 -9.79
CA ARG A 502 3.83 -12.28 -8.99
C ARG A 502 4.57 -11.08 -9.57
N PHE A 503 5.34 -10.39 -8.72
CA PHE A 503 6.24 -9.34 -9.19
C PHE A 503 7.45 -9.97 -9.89
N CYS A 504 8.00 -9.26 -10.88
CA CYS A 504 9.14 -9.71 -11.67
C CYS A 504 10.19 -8.61 -11.76
N LEU A 505 11.40 -8.87 -11.24
CA LEU A 505 12.54 -7.97 -11.34
C LEU A 505 13.46 -8.43 -12.48
N LEU A 506 13.66 -7.57 -13.48
CA LEU A 506 14.56 -7.78 -14.59
C LEU A 506 15.82 -6.94 -14.39
N THR A 507 17.00 -7.56 -14.50
CA THR A 507 18.30 -6.90 -14.41
C THR A 507 19.25 -7.44 -15.49
N GLY A 508 20.53 -7.08 -15.48
CA GLY A 508 21.54 -7.56 -16.42
C GLY A 508 22.87 -7.88 -15.75
N PRO A 509 23.96 -8.03 -16.54
CA PRO A 509 25.30 -8.21 -16.01
C PRO A 509 25.69 -7.16 -14.96
N GLY A 510 26.19 -7.62 -13.82
CA GLY A 510 26.48 -6.77 -12.65
C GLY A 510 25.29 -6.61 -11.69
N GLY A 511 24.09 -7.02 -12.09
CA GLY A 511 22.83 -6.91 -11.35
C GLY A 511 22.58 -7.96 -10.26
N GLN A 512 23.52 -8.87 -9.97
CA GLN A 512 23.27 -10.01 -9.07
C GLN A 512 22.76 -9.60 -7.68
N LYS A 513 23.25 -8.47 -7.14
CA LYS A 513 22.78 -7.95 -5.85
C LYS A 513 21.28 -7.59 -5.86
N TRP A 514 20.71 -7.21 -7.01
CA TRP A 514 19.26 -7.01 -7.13
C TRP A 514 18.49 -8.31 -7.00
N LYS A 515 19.01 -9.41 -7.58
CA LYS A 515 18.38 -10.73 -7.46
C LYS A 515 18.41 -11.23 -6.02
N ASP A 516 19.55 -11.06 -5.36
CA ASP A 516 19.73 -11.45 -3.96
C ASP A 516 18.80 -10.62 -3.04
N ALA A 517 18.77 -9.30 -3.23
CA ALA A 517 17.89 -8.40 -2.50
C ALA A 517 16.41 -8.70 -2.74
N ALA A 518 16.00 -8.97 -3.98
CA ALA A 518 14.63 -9.35 -4.30
C ALA A 518 14.20 -10.65 -3.60
N ALA A 519 15.09 -11.65 -3.54
CA ALA A 519 14.82 -12.90 -2.83
C ALA A 519 14.70 -12.70 -1.31
N GLU A 520 15.56 -11.87 -0.72
CA GLU A 520 15.48 -11.51 0.69
C GLU A 520 14.20 -10.74 1.02
N VAL A 521 13.87 -9.71 0.23
CA VAL A 521 12.68 -8.89 0.42
C VAL A 521 11.42 -9.71 0.23
N ALA A 522 11.34 -10.53 -0.82
CA ALA A 522 10.21 -11.42 -1.05
C ALA A 522 9.90 -12.30 0.18
N LYS A 523 10.96 -12.84 0.81
CA LYS A 523 10.85 -13.63 2.03
C LYS A 523 10.46 -12.79 3.25
N ALA A 524 10.97 -11.57 3.35
CA ALA A 524 10.70 -10.67 4.47
C ALA A 524 9.24 -10.20 4.50
N VAL A 525 8.65 -9.90 3.34
CA VAL A 525 7.27 -9.36 3.25
C VAL A 525 6.20 -10.38 2.88
N GLY A 526 6.59 -11.58 2.45
CA GLY A 526 5.63 -12.60 2.02
C GLY A 526 4.96 -12.31 0.67
N VAL A 527 5.59 -11.50 -0.18
CA VAL A 527 5.19 -11.22 -1.57
C VAL A 527 6.19 -11.89 -2.50
N ASP A 528 5.70 -12.63 -3.49
CA ASP A 528 6.58 -13.32 -4.45
C ASP A 528 7.18 -12.31 -5.43
N ILE A 529 8.51 -12.20 -5.41
CA ILE A 529 9.30 -11.45 -6.39
C ILE A 529 10.22 -12.45 -7.10
N VAL A 530 9.94 -12.74 -8.36
CA VAL A 530 10.85 -13.53 -9.20
C VAL A 530 11.86 -12.58 -9.84
N SER A 531 13.11 -13.00 -9.97
CA SER A 531 14.15 -12.16 -10.55
C SER A 531 14.89 -12.90 -11.66
N TYR A 532 15.15 -12.19 -12.75
CA TYR A 532 15.86 -12.70 -13.92
C TYR A 532 16.91 -11.70 -14.39
N SER A 533 18.08 -12.19 -14.76
CA SER A 533 19.10 -11.39 -15.43
C SER A 533 19.11 -11.65 -16.94
N ILE A 534 19.24 -10.60 -17.73
CA ILE A 534 19.22 -10.62 -19.20
C ILE A 534 20.51 -9.99 -19.72
N GLY A 535 21.28 -10.74 -20.50
CA GLY A 535 22.53 -10.29 -21.10
C GLY A 535 23.56 -11.41 -21.25
N TRP A 536 24.79 -11.04 -21.56
CA TRP A 536 25.87 -11.98 -21.84
C TRP A 536 26.17 -12.89 -20.64
N LYS A 537 25.93 -14.20 -20.79
CA LYS A 537 26.09 -15.23 -19.75
C LYS A 537 25.16 -15.09 -18.54
N GLU A 538 24.02 -14.41 -18.70
CA GLU A 538 22.98 -14.31 -17.67
C GLU A 538 21.93 -15.43 -17.80
N ASP A 539 20.82 -15.34 -17.03
CA ASP A 539 19.74 -16.35 -17.09
C ASP A 539 19.15 -16.45 -18.51
N TYR A 540 19.03 -15.31 -19.19
CA TYR A 540 18.58 -15.20 -20.58
C TYR A 540 19.53 -14.31 -21.41
N GLU A 541 19.68 -14.67 -22.68
CA GLU A 541 20.39 -13.87 -23.67
C GLU A 541 19.38 -13.00 -24.44
N ASP A 542 19.75 -11.75 -24.68
CA ASP A 542 18.99 -10.82 -25.52
C ASP A 542 19.29 -11.12 -27.00
N VAL A 543 18.29 -11.61 -27.73
CA VAL A 543 18.50 -12.21 -29.07
C VAL A 543 18.98 -11.18 -30.09
N TYR A 544 18.41 -9.98 -30.04
CA TYR A 544 18.62 -8.93 -31.04
C TYR A 544 19.08 -7.61 -30.42
N PHE A 545 19.50 -7.64 -29.15
CA PHE A 545 19.80 -6.43 -28.36
C PHE A 545 18.58 -5.51 -28.17
N ASP A 546 17.38 -6.04 -28.36
CA ASP A 546 16.13 -5.30 -28.24
C ASP A 546 15.89 -4.90 -26.79
N TRP A 547 16.13 -5.80 -25.84
CA TRP A 547 15.99 -5.48 -24.41
C TRP A 547 17.00 -4.42 -24.00
N ALA A 548 18.27 -4.55 -24.42
CA ALA A 548 19.31 -3.57 -24.15
C ALA A 548 18.95 -2.16 -24.66
N GLN A 549 18.31 -2.05 -25.83
CA GLN A 549 17.85 -0.78 -26.39
C GLN A 549 16.61 -0.21 -25.69
N ARG A 550 15.76 -1.07 -25.11
CA ARG A 550 14.44 -0.70 -24.59
C ARG A 550 14.37 -0.60 -23.07
N ARG A 551 15.36 -1.13 -22.34
CA ARG A 551 15.32 -1.22 -20.86
C ARG A 551 15.44 0.13 -20.15
N GLU A 552 16.00 1.15 -20.81
CA GLU A 552 16.19 2.52 -20.30
C GLU A 552 16.83 2.60 -18.90
N VAL A 553 17.66 1.61 -18.59
CA VAL A 553 18.52 1.51 -17.41
C VAL A 553 19.86 0.94 -17.84
N GLU A 554 20.90 1.21 -17.05
CA GLU A 554 22.23 0.62 -17.25
C GLU A 554 22.21 -0.89 -17.06
N GLU A 555 23.30 -1.55 -17.45
CA GLU A 555 23.41 -3.00 -17.44
C GLU A 555 23.24 -3.63 -16.06
N ASP A 556 23.69 -2.94 -15.02
CA ASP A 556 23.58 -3.34 -13.62
C ASP A 556 22.36 -2.72 -12.91
N GLY A 557 21.52 -1.97 -13.63
CA GLY A 557 20.24 -1.45 -13.17
C GLY A 557 19.16 -2.52 -13.10
N CYS A 558 17.93 -2.12 -12.76
CA CYS A 558 16.81 -3.06 -12.74
C CYS A 558 15.46 -2.43 -13.11
N VAL A 559 14.52 -3.27 -13.55
CA VAL A 559 13.13 -2.92 -13.85
C VAL A 559 12.21 -3.89 -13.09
N LEU A 560 11.34 -3.36 -12.24
CA LEU A 560 10.37 -4.13 -11.45
C LEU A 560 8.98 -4.05 -12.11
N ALA A 561 8.52 -5.18 -12.65
CA ALA A 561 7.20 -5.33 -13.24
C ALA A 561 6.20 -5.95 -12.26
N ARG A 562 4.96 -5.45 -12.30
CA ARG A 562 3.80 -5.93 -11.54
C ARG A 562 3.27 -7.27 -12.09
N PRO A 563 2.39 -7.95 -11.33
CA PRO A 563 1.65 -9.11 -11.82
C PRO A 563 0.80 -8.86 -13.08
N ASP A 564 0.43 -7.61 -13.36
CA ASP A 564 -0.27 -7.22 -14.59
C ASP A 564 0.66 -6.66 -15.69
N ARG A 565 1.98 -6.82 -15.52
CA ARG A 565 3.05 -6.45 -16.46
C ARG A 565 3.19 -4.96 -16.74
N PHE A 566 2.69 -4.11 -15.85
CA PHE A 566 3.08 -2.71 -15.80
C PHE A 566 4.34 -2.53 -14.97
N VAL A 567 5.23 -1.63 -15.38
CA VAL A 567 6.42 -1.32 -14.59
C VAL A 567 5.98 -0.56 -13.33
N ALA A 568 6.24 -1.13 -12.15
CA ALA A 568 6.01 -0.46 -10.88
C ALA A 568 7.16 0.48 -10.51
N TRP A 569 8.39 0.13 -10.88
CA TRP A 569 9.59 0.88 -10.53
C TRP A 569 10.78 0.45 -11.40
N ARG A 570 11.82 1.29 -11.47
CA ARG A 570 13.12 0.94 -12.04
C ARG A 570 14.25 1.69 -11.34
N SER A 571 15.47 1.16 -11.44
CA SER A 571 16.69 1.82 -10.99
C SER A 571 17.68 1.95 -12.15
N GLN A 572 18.25 3.14 -12.32
CA GLN A 572 19.16 3.44 -13.44
C GLN A 572 20.44 2.61 -13.42
N GLY A 573 20.96 2.23 -12.25
CA GLY A 573 22.16 1.41 -12.12
C GLY A 573 22.19 0.69 -10.77
N MET A 574 23.27 0.01 -10.45
CA MET A 574 23.45 -0.59 -9.12
C MET A 574 23.60 0.49 -8.06
N ILE A 575 22.89 0.35 -6.94
CA ILE A 575 22.99 1.24 -5.78
C ILE A 575 23.74 0.58 -4.62
N GLU A 576 24.13 1.35 -3.61
CA GLU A 576 24.88 0.83 -2.46
C GLU A 576 24.10 -0.21 -1.67
N ASP A 577 22.80 0.02 -1.45
CA ASP A 577 21.91 -0.89 -0.72
C ASP A 577 20.62 -1.20 -1.50
N PRO A 578 20.69 -2.16 -2.45
CA PRO A 578 19.54 -2.67 -3.18
C PRO A 578 18.43 -3.20 -2.28
N LYS A 579 18.81 -3.77 -1.12
CA LYS A 579 17.88 -4.35 -0.16
C LYS A 579 17.10 -3.26 0.54
N ALA A 580 17.76 -2.26 1.13
CA ALA A 580 17.06 -1.16 1.78
C ALA A 580 16.11 -0.44 0.83
N LYS A 581 16.48 -0.30 -0.45
CA LYS A 581 15.59 0.29 -1.47
C LYS A 581 14.40 -0.61 -1.79
N LEU A 582 14.60 -1.92 -2.00
CA LEU A 582 13.50 -2.87 -2.18
C LEU A 582 12.65 -3.04 -0.90
N GLU A 583 13.24 -2.85 0.28
CA GLU A 583 12.55 -2.75 1.57
C GLU A 583 11.82 -1.41 1.74
N GLU A 584 12.20 -0.34 1.04
CA GLU A 584 11.46 0.92 1.01
C GLU A 584 10.05 0.71 0.41
N PHE A 585 9.95 -0.10 -0.65
CA PHE A 585 8.67 -0.60 -1.19
C PHE A 585 7.88 -1.47 -0.20
N SER A 586 8.58 -2.08 0.76
CA SER A 586 8.00 -2.88 1.84
C SER A 586 7.62 -2.04 3.06
N LYS A 587 8.31 -0.91 3.25
CA LYS A 587 8.06 0.11 4.28
C LYS A 587 6.74 0.84 4.05
N TRP A 588 6.15 0.69 2.87
CA TRP A 588 4.73 0.91 2.59
C TRP A 588 3.79 0.04 3.44
N ALA A 589 4.29 -0.76 4.38
CA ALA A 589 3.51 -1.08 5.58
C ALA A 589 3.10 0.15 6.42
N LYS A 590 3.70 1.33 6.19
CA LYS A 590 3.18 2.64 6.61
C LYS A 590 1.90 3.09 5.86
N GLU A 591 1.53 2.41 4.77
CA GLU A 591 0.31 2.62 3.96
C GLU A 591 -0.95 1.97 4.58
N TYR A 592 -0.81 0.96 5.45
CA TYR A 592 -1.92 0.15 6.00
C TYR A 592 -2.77 0.84 7.11
N GLY A 593 -2.71 2.17 7.19
CA GLY A 593 -3.54 2.97 8.08
C GLY A 593 -3.20 2.88 9.58
N ASP A 594 -4.11 3.43 10.38
CA ASP A 594 -3.97 3.67 11.83
C ASP A 594 -3.82 2.39 12.70
N ILE A 595 -4.15 1.22 12.14
CA ILE A 595 -4.11 -0.09 12.79
C ILE A 595 -3.93 -1.19 11.74
N TYR A 596 -3.00 -2.10 11.98
CA TYR A 596 -2.76 -3.24 11.10
C TYR A 596 -2.38 -4.48 11.91
N SER A 597 -2.57 -5.66 11.32
CA SER A 597 -2.22 -6.94 11.94
C SER A 597 -1.07 -7.62 11.21
N LEU A 598 -0.13 -8.15 11.99
CA LEU A 598 0.98 -8.99 11.56
C LEU A 598 0.72 -10.41 12.08
N LYS A 599 0.86 -11.41 11.20
CA LYS A 599 0.65 -12.80 11.59
C LYS A 599 1.99 -13.52 11.74
N PHE A 600 2.31 -13.94 12.96
CA PHE A 600 3.54 -14.66 13.28
C PHE A 600 3.20 -16.08 13.74
N GLY A 601 3.31 -17.06 12.85
CA GLY A 601 2.91 -18.45 13.12
C GLY A 601 1.42 -18.54 13.47
N SER A 602 1.10 -19.09 14.65
CA SER A 602 -0.28 -19.11 15.18
C SER A 602 -0.67 -17.85 15.94
N GLY A 603 0.29 -16.95 16.23
CA GLY A 603 0.06 -15.69 16.93
C GLY A 603 -0.40 -14.58 15.99
N THR A 604 -1.25 -13.69 16.49
CA THR A 604 -1.66 -12.47 15.80
C THR A 604 -1.12 -11.29 16.59
N SER A 605 -0.35 -10.42 15.95
CA SER A 605 0.11 -9.16 16.51
C SER A 605 -0.64 -8.02 15.82
N ILE A 606 -1.09 -7.03 16.57
CA ILE A 606 -1.81 -5.87 16.07
C ILE A 606 -0.99 -4.65 16.48
N VAL A 607 -0.67 -3.79 15.52
CA VAL A 607 0.03 -2.53 15.77
C VAL A 607 -0.97 -1.40 15.64
N ILE A 608 -1.05 -0.53 16.64
CA ILE A 608 -1.88 0.68 16.62
C ILE A 608 -0.99 1.92 16.60
N SER A 609 -1.22 2.81 15.63
CA SER A 609 -0.44 4.03 15.39
C SER A 609 -1.30 5.30 15.44
N SER A 610 -2.48 5.24 16.09
CA SER A 610 -3.46 6.33 16.13
C SER A 610 -3.80 6.75 17.56
N PRO A 611 -3.68 8.04 17.93
CA PRO A 611 -4.08 8.54 19.23
C PRO A 611 -5.51 8.17 19.61
N ARG A 612 -6.43 8.24 18.64
CA ARG A 612 -7.84 7.87 18.79
C ARG A 612 -7.99 6.39 19.17
N LEU A 613 -7.31 5.49 18.47
CA LEU A 613 -7.40 4.05 18.72
C LEU A 613 -6.75 3.66 20.06
N ILE A 614 -5.63 4.28 20.42
CA ILE A 614 -5.01 4.06 21.73
C ILE A 614 -5.98 4.45 22.84
N LYS A 615 -6.66 5.59 22.73
CA LYS A 615 -7.69 6.03 23.69
C LYS A 615 -8.90 5.09 23.70
N GLN A 616 -9.37 4.66 22.53
CA GLN A 616 -10.55 3.82 22.39
C GLN A 616 -10.34 2.40 22.93
N LEU A 617 -9.20 1.79 22.62
CA LEU A 617 -8.93 0.39 22.95
C LEU A 617 -8.20 0.25 24.27
N VAL A 618 -7.07 0.93 24.43
CA VAL A 618 -6.18 0.72 25.59
C VAL A 618 -6.69 1.45 26.82
N ASP A 619 -7.23 2.67 26.66
CA ASP A 619 -7.74 3.44 27.80
C ASP A 619 -9.19 3.06 28.16
N LYS A 620 -10.13 3.23 27.22
CA LYS A 620 -11.56 3.01 27.48
C LYS A 620 -11.90 1.53 27.69
N LYS A 621 -11.31 0.61 26.92
CA LYS A 621 -11.49 -0.85 27.09
C LYS A 621 -10.35 -1.49 27.88
N SER A 622 -9.76 -0.76 28.84
CA SER A 622 -8.59 -1.22 29.59
C SER A 622 -8.76 -2.55 30.33
N ASN A 623 -9.98 -3.00 30.66
CA ASN A 623 -10.22 -4.34 31.19
C ASN A 623 -9.84 -5.47 30.21
N LEU A 624 -10.01 -5.24 28.90
CA LEU A 624 -9.70 -6.22 27.84
C LEU A 624 -8.23 -6.12 27.40
N TYR A 625 -7.70 -4.90 27.28
CA TYR A 625 -6.38 -4.63 26.71
C TYR A 625 -5.26 -4.57 27.75
N SER A 626 -5.47 -4.99 29.00
CA SER A 626 -4.42 -4.90 30.05
C SER A 626 -3.69 -6.21 30.34
N ARG A 627 -3.83 -7.29 29.56
CA ARG A 627 -2.97 -8.47 29.76
C ARG A 627 -1.59 -8.27 29.13
N ARG A 628 -0.67 -9.19 29.39
CA ARG A 628 0.63 -9.25 28.72
C ARG A 628 0.71 -10.47 27.82
N PRO A 629 1.45 -10.42 26.71
CA PRO A 629 1.77 -11.61 25.95
C PRO A 629 2.46 -12.65 26.85
N PRO A 630 2.17 -13.96 26.72
CA PRO A 630 2.95 -14.99 27.37
C PRO A 630 4.42 -14.89 26.93
N SER A 631 5.36 -14.92 27.88
CA SER A 631 6.79 -14.92 27.59
C SER A 631 7.48 -16.01 28.40
N HIS A 632 7.94 -17.06 27.73
CA HIS A 632 8.69 -18.13 28.38
C HIS A 632 10.07 -17.67 28.85
N VAL A 633 10.73 -16.81 28.06
CA VAL A 633 12.01 -16.19 28.44
C VAL A 633 11.83 -15.31 29.68
N GLY A 634 10.81 -14.45 29.71
CA GLY A 634 10.48 -13.65 30.89
C GLY A 634 10.15 -14.50 32.12
N GLY A 635 9.50 -15.65 31.92
CA GLY A 635 9.26 -16.64 32.97
C GLY A 635 10.53 -17.24 33.55
N ILE A 636 11.53 -17.55 32.71
CA ILE A 636 12.85 -18.04 33.17
C ILE A 636 13.57 -16.97 34.00
N ILE A 637 13.47 -15.70 33.61
CA ILE A 637 14.18 -14.59 34.26
C ILE A 637 13.55 -14.23 35.61
N ALA A 638 12.22 -14.14 35.67
CA ALA A 638 11.54 -13.47 36.78
C ALA A 638 10.45 -14.30 37.47
N ASP A 639 10.20 -15.53 37.03
CA ASP A 639 9.18 -16.43 37.61
C ASP A 639 7.79 -15.77 37.80
N GLY A 640 7.44 -14.84 36.90
CA GLY A 640 6.16 -14.12 36.91
C GLY A 640 6.06 -12.90 37.85
N ASP A 641 7.08 -12.61 38.66
CA ASP A 641 7.04 -11.54 39.68
C ASP A 641 7.47 -10.15 39.20
N HIS A 642 7.99 -10.04 37.97
CA HIS A 642 8.42 -8.75 37.39
C HIS A 642 7.23 -7.88 36.99
N LEU A 643 7.01 -6.74 37.67
CA LEU A 643 5.79 -5.93 37.55
C LEU A 643 5.44 -5.49 36.12
N LEU A 644 6.46 -5.26 35.29
CA LEU A 644 6.33 -4.90 33.87
C LEU A 644 5.72 -6.01 33.00
N LEU A 645 6.19 -7.26 33.19
CA LEU A 645 5.84 -8.45 32.41
C LEU A 645 4.67 -9.24 33.04
N MET A 646 4.37 -8.98 34.32
CA MET A 646 3.35 -9.66 35.10
C MET A 646 1.96 -9.52 34.46
N GLN A 647 1.24 -10.64 34.43
CA GLN A 647 -0.15 -10.72 33.98
C GLN A 647 -1.06 -9.86 34.86
N TYR A 648 -2.17 -9.41 34.29
CA TYR A 648 -3.16 -8.65 35.05
C TYR A 648 -3.85 -9.57 36.09
N SER A 649 -3.45 -9.45 37.36
CA SER A 649 -3.89 -10.30 38.48
C SER A 649 -4.16 -9.48 39.75
N ASP A 650 -4.62 -10.12 40.83
CA ASP A 650 -4.70 -9.48 42.16
C ASP A 650 -3.33 -9.01 42.65
N GLN A 651 -2.29 -9.84 42.49
CA GLN A 651 -0.91 -9.49 42.84
C GLN A 651 -0.44 -8.25 42.07
N TRP A 652 -0.67 -8.19 40.76
CA TRP A 652 -0.32 -7.01 39.96
C TRP A 652 -1.03 -5.74 40.45
N ARG A 653 -2.33 -5.85 40.79
CA ARG A 653 -3.11 -4.73 41.34
C ARG A 653 -2.56 -4.26 42.69
N THR A 654 -2.16 -5.19 43.56
CA THR A 654 -1.53 -4.87 44.84
C THR A 654 -0.20 -4.15 44.65
N CYS A 655 0.71 -4.72 43.84
CA CYS A 655 2.00 -4.10 43.53
C CYS A 655 1.81 -2.68 42.94
N ARG A 656 0.94 -2.53 41.94
CA ARG A 656 0.66 -1.23 41.32
C ARG A 656 0.08 -0.22 42.30
N LYS A 657 -0.83 -0.64 43.19
CA LYS A 657 -1.41 0.22 44.22
C LYS A 657 -0.35 0.76 45.17
N LEU A 658 0.57 -0.08 45.63
CA LEU A 658 1.67 0.32 46.53
C LEU A 658 2.55 1.38 45.86
N VAL A 659 3.01 1.12 44.63
CA VAL A 659 3.86 2.05 43.87
C VAL A 659 3.14 3.37 43.63
N HIS A 660 1.91 3.33 43.13
CA HIS A 660 1.12 4.53 42.87
C HIS A 660 0.86 5.36 44.15
N GLN A 661 0.58 4.72 45.29
CA GLN A 661 0.37 5.45 46.55
C GLN A 661 1.63 6.20 47.01
N PHE A 662 2.81 5.64 46.76
CA PHE A 662 4.07 6.26 47.14
C PHE A 662 4.49 7.38 46.18
N PHE A 663 4.16 7.27 44.88
CA PHE A 663 4.53 8.25 43.84
C PHE A 663 3.36 9.12 43.34
N ARG A 664 2.21 9.13 44.04
CA ARG A 664 1.12 10.07 43.76
C ARG A 664 1.61 11.51 43.91
N GLU A 665 1.05 12.42 43.12
CA GLU A 665 1.48 13.82 43.03
C GLU A 665 1.70 14.50 44.38
N GLU A 666 0.74 14.36 45.30
CA GLU A 666 0.84 14.94 46.65
C GLU A 666 2.11 14.52 47.38
N MET A 667 2.50 13.23 47.30
CA MET A 667 3.71 12.72 47.96
C MET A 667 4.97 13.21 47.26
N VAL A 668 4.95 13.29 45.93
CA VAL A 668 6.10 13.78 45.16
C VAL A 668 6.40 15.23 45.55
N VAL A 669 5.38 16.09 45.55
CA VAL A 669 5.53 17.51 45.88
C VAL A 669 5.91 17.71 47.34
N LYS A 670 5.31 16.97 48.29
CA LYS A 670 5.54 17.19 49.73
C LYS A 670 6.82 16.55 50.27
N SER A 671 7.25 15.41 49.71
CA SER A 671 8.26 14.56 50.36
C SER A 671 9.43 14.18 49.47
N HIS A 672 9.25 14.17 48.15
CA HIS A 672 10.30 13.66 47.24
C HIS A 672 11.05 14.79 46.53
N ILE A 673 10.42 15.94 46.32
CA ILE A 673 10.97 17.04 45.51
C ILE A 673 12.31 17.58 46.04
N ASP A 674 12.51 17.58 47.36
CA ASP A 674 13.77 18.00 47.99
C ASP A 674 14.94 17.12 47.53
N VAL A 675 14.72 15.81 47.45
CA VAL A 675 15.72 14.84 46.99
C VAL A 675 15.98 15.03 45.51
N VAL A 676 14.94 15.24 44.70
CA VAL A 676 15.07 15.50 43.26
C VAL A 676 15.90 16.75 43.01
N ASN A 677 15.58 17.85 43.70
CA ASN A 677 16.28 19.12 43.55
C ASN A 677 17.75 19.00 43.99
N ALA A 678 18.01 18.36 45.13
CA ALA A 678 19.35 18.13 45.64
C ALA A 678 20.20 17.28 44.68
N GLU A 679 19.64 16.19 44.15
CA GLU A 679 20.34 15.34 43.18
C GLU A 679 20.60 16.04 41.85
N ALA A 680 19.69 16.93 41.43
CA ALA A 680 19.86 17.73 40.22
C ALA A 680 21.00 18.75 40.39
N VAL A 681 21.12 19.37 41.57
CA VAL A 681 22.28 20.21 41.91
C VAL A 681 23.56 19.39 41.98
N GLN A 682 23.53 18.19 42.56
CA GLN A 682 24.69 17.28 42.55
C GLN A 682 25.12 16.94 41.11
N MET A 683 24.18 16.78 40.18
CA MET A 683 24.49 16.59 38.76
C MET A 683 25.21 17.78 38.15
N LEU A 684 24.79 19.01 38.46
CA LEU A 684 25.54 20.19 38.02
C LEU A 684 26.96 20.18 38.58
N ARG A 685 27.13 19.88 39.87
CA ARG A 685 28.45 19.76 40.49
C ARG A 685 29.32 18.70 39.79
N ASP A 686 28.74 17.56 39.45
CA ASP A 686 29.46 16.49 38.75
C ASP A 686 29.95 16.95 37.37
N PHE A 687 29.15 17.72 36.62
CA PHE A 687 29.58 18.33 35.35
C PHE A 687 30.63 19.44 35.52
N VAL A 688 30.60 20.19 36.64
CA VAL A 688 31.63 21.19 36.96
C VAL A 688 32.98 20.52 37.26
N GLU A 689 32.97 19.35 37.88
CA GLU A 689 34.18 18.61 38.26
C GLU A 689 34.69 17.69 37.14
N GLN A 690 33.79 17.10 36.36
CA GLN A 690 34.06 16.11 35.29
C GLN A 690 33.14 16.40 34.08
N PRO A 691 33.45 17.42 33.25
CA PRO A 691 32.58 17.84 32.15
C PRO A 691 32.37 16.76 31.06
N GLU A 692 33.28 15.80 30.95
CA GLU A 692 33.22 14.68 29.99
C GLU A 692 32.12 13.64 30.32
N GLY A 693 31.49 13.72 31.49
CA GLY A 693 30.54 12.70 31.98
C GLY A 693 29.13 12.76 31.40
N CYS A 694 28.93 13.20 30.15
CA CYS A 694 27.62 13.42 29.52
C CYS A 694 26.68 12.21 29.57
N MET A 695 27.24 11.00 29.49
CA MET A 695 26.46 9.75 29.56
C MET A 695 26.25 9.25 30.99
N ARG A 696 27.20 9.52 31.90
CA ARG A 696 27.25 8.88 33.24
C ARG A 696 26.60 9.72 34.33
N HIS A 697 26.68 11.05 34.25
CA HIS A 697 26.09 11.95 35.24
C HIS A 697 24.55 11.89 35.25
N PRO A 698 23.85 11.88 34.10
CA PRO A 698 22.39 11.64 34.09
C PRO A 698 22.01 10.27 34.66
N LYS A 699 22.81 9.23 34.39
CA LYS A 699 22.60 7.88 34.91
C LYS A 699 22.73 7.80 36.44
N ARG A 700 23.70 8.53 37.01
CA ARG A 700 23.85 8.65 38.48
C ARG A 700 22.72 9.47 39.08
N PHE A 701 22.29 10.55 38.43
CA PHE A 701 21.19 11.40 38.87
C PHE A 701 19.89 10.64 39.09
N SER A 702 19.39 9.97 38.06
CA SER A 702 18.14 9.21 38.15
C SER A 702 18.27 8.04 39.14
N ASN A 703 19.39 7.32 39.10
CA ASN A 703 19.64 6.19 40.00
C ASN A 703 19.70 6.63 41.47
N SER A 704 20.38 7.73 41.80
CA SER A 704 20.48 8.20 43.18
C SER A 704 19.12 8.62 43.74
N ILE A 705 18.28 9.28 42.94
CA ILE A 705 16.91 9.64 43.35
C ILE A 705 16.14 8.36 43.70
N ILE A 706 16.09 7.39 42.78
CA ILE A 706 15.25 6.23 42.98
C ILE A 706 15.77 5.32 44.11
N MET A 707 17.09 5.21 44.27
CA MET A 707 17.71 4.51 45.40
C MET A 707 17.36 5.18 46.74
N SER A 708 17.37 6.51 46.78
CA SER A 708 17.03 7.28 47.99
C SER A 708 15.58 7.06 48.38
N LEU A 709 14.68 7.08 47.40
CA LEU A 709 13.24 6.93 47.62
C LEU A 709 12.84 5.49 47.93
N ILE A 710 13.47 4.49 47.31
CA ILE A 710 13.11 3.07 47.51
C ILE A 710 13.77 2.49 48.75
N TYR A 711 15.09 2.68 48.88
CA TYR A 711 15.92 1.97 49.85
C TYR A 711 16.46 2.87 50.98
N GLY A 712 16.33 4.20 50.86
CA GLY A 712 16.85 5.15 51.85
C GLY A 712 18.36 5.35 51.76
N THR A 713 18.93 5.13 50.57
CA THR A 713 20.38 5.11 50.30
C THR A 713 20.69 5.84 49.00
N ARG A 714 21.81 6.57 48.95
CA ARG A 714 22.20 7.36 47.77
C ARG A 714 23.21 6.65 46.88
N THR A 715 23.31 7.14 45.65
CA THR A 715 24.38 6.81 44.69
C THR A 715 25.30 8.03 44.59
N PRO A 716 26.41 8.09 45.36
CA PRO A 716 27.21 9.31 45.51
C PRO A 716 28.01 9.70 44.27
N ASN A 717 28.41 8.74 43.43
CA ASN A 717 29.30 8.97 42.29
C ASN A 717 29.08 7.94 41.16
N ILE A 718 29.61 8.23 39.97
CA ILE A 718 29.46 7.40 38.75
C ILE A 718 30.15 6.03 38.81
N LYS A 719 30.96 5.74 39.83
CA LYS A 719 31.67 4.46 40.02
C LYS A 719 30.99 3.55 41.05
N THR A 720 29.87 4.00 41.61
CA THR A 720 29.17 3.28 42.68
C THR A 720 28.73 1.90 42.19
N LYS A 721 29.12 0.84 42.90
CA LYS A 721 29.04 -0.55 42.43
C LYS A 721 27.64 -0.99 42.00
N HIS A 722 26.60 -0.69 42.78
CA HIS A 722 25.23 -1.11 42.45
C HIS A 722 24.70 -0.43 41.20
N MET A 723 25.10 0.82 40.95
CA MET A 723 24.73 1.54 39.72
C MET A 723 25.37 0.86 38.50
N VAL A 724 26.67 0.57 38.56
CA VAL A 724 27.38 -0.12 37.48
C VAL A 724 26.78 -1.51 37.22
N LYS A 725 26.50 -2.28 38.28
CA LYS A 725 25.80 -3.57 38.19
C LYS A 725 24.42 -3.43 37.54
N LEU A 726 23.62 -2.44 37.96
CA LEU A 726 22.27 -2.22 37.42
C LEU A 726 22.29 -1.93 35.92
N TYR A 727 23.11 -0.99 35.45
CA TYR A 727 23.14 -0.66 34.03
C TYR A 727 23.69 -1.80 33.16
N ALA A 728 24.70 -2.55 33.65
CA ALA A 728 25.18 -3.75 32.95
C ALA A 728 24.10 -4.85 32.87
N LEU A 729 23.37 -5.07 33.97
CA LEU A 729 22.24 -5.98 34.01
C LEU A 729 21.14 -5.56 33.03
N MET A 730 20.79 -4.28 32.99
CA MET A 730 19.76 -3.75 32.08
C MET A 730 20.16 -3.90 30.61
N GLU A 731 21.44 -3.70 30.27
CA GLU A 731 21.95 -3.94 28.92
C GLU A 731 21.85 -5.42 28.52
N ASN A 732 22.27 -6.33 29.40
CA ASN A 732 22.16 -7.77 29.18
C ASN A 732 20.69 -8.23 29.07
N TRP A 733 19.82 -7.69 29.92
CA TRP A 733 18.39 -7.97 29.87
C TRP A 733 17.76 -7.45 28.58
N SER A 734 18.11 -6.23 28.14
CA SER A 734 17.70 -5.66 26.85
C SER A 734 18.04 -6.59 25.70
N LYS A 735 19.30 -7.03 25.62
CA LYS A 735 19.79 -7.97 24.61
C LYS A 735 19.03 -9.30 24.62
N VAL A 736 18.78 -9.89 25.79
CA VAL A 736 18.06 -11.18 25.88
C VAL A 736 16.59 -11.07 25.48
N MET A 737 15.94 -9.94 25.78
CA MET A 737 14.53 -9.71 25.46
C MET A 737 14.31 -9.21 24.02
N GLU A 738 15.36 -8.76 23.34
CA GLU A 738 15.30 -8.30 21.94
C GLU A 738 14.89 -9.42 20.99
N ALA A 739 13.99 -9.10 20.04
CA ALA A 739 13.53 -10.05 19.05
C ALA A 739 14.69 -10.53 18.18
N GLY A 740 14.82 -11.85 18.01
CA GLY A 740 15.91 -12.47 17.23
C GLY A 740 17.12 -12.90 18.07
N ASN A 741 17.33 -12.34 19.26
CA ASN A 741 18.43 -12.76 20.16
C ASN A 741 18.12 -14.04 20.94
N THR A 742 16.85 -14.41 21.07
CA THR A 742 16.39 -15.71 21.59
C THR A 742 15.48 -16.40 20.57
N PRO A 743 15.48 -17.75 20.53
CA PRO A 743 14.59 -18.48 19.64
C PRO A 743 13.13 -18.17 19.97
N PRO A 744 12.23 -18.06 18.98
CA PRO A 744 10.81 -17.71 19.15
C PRO A 744 10.00 -18.87 19.75
N VAL A 745 10.35 -19.31 20.95
CA VAL A 745 9.82 -20.49 21.63
C VAL A 745 8.37 -20.36 22.06
N ASP A 746 7.86 -19.14 22.17
CA ASP A 746 6.46 -18.86 22.49
C ASP A 746 5.56 -18.99 21.25
N VAL A 747 6.09 -18.73 20.06
CA VAL A 747 5.42 -18.94 18.77
C VAL A 747 5.59 -20.39 18.28
N PHE A 748 6.77 -20.97 18.50
CA PHE A 748 7.13 -22.32 18.08
C PHE A 748 7.56 -23.18 19.27
N PRO A 749 6.61 -23.75 20.03
CA PRO A 749 6.91 -24.47 21.27
C PRO A 749 7.88 -25.64 21.10
N PHE A 750 7.96 -26.27 19.93
CA PHE A 750 8.89 -27.37 19.66
C PHE A 750 10.37 -26.94 19.77
N LEU A 751 10.69 -25.65 19.59
CA LEU A 751 12.06 -25.14 19.79
C LEU A 751 12.52 -25.29 21.24
N LYS A 752 11.60 -25.45 22.20
CA LYS A 752 11.91 -25.80 23.59
C LYS A 752 12.51 -27.20 23.71
N LEU A 753 12.31 -28.09 22.74
CA LEU A 753 12.87 -29.44 22.75
C LEU A 753 14.27 -29.50 22.14
N VAL A 754 14.67 -28.46 21.39
CA VAL A 754 15.97 -28.39 20.75
C VAL A 754 17.05 -28.11 21.82
N PRO A 755 18.15 -28.87 21.87
CA PRO A 755 19.24 -28.61 22.81
C PRO A 755 19.79 -27.19 22.64
N GLU A 756 19.89 -26.44 23.74
CA GLU A 756 20.20 -24.99 23.72
C GLU A 756 21.54 -24.65 23.06
N LYS A 757 22.49 -25.59 23.03
CA LYS A 757 23.79 -25.45 22.35
C LYS A 757 23.65 -25.13 20.85
N PHE A 758 22.55 -25.53 20.23
CA PHE A 758 22.27 -25.22 18.83
C PHE A 758 21.52 -23.89 18.63
N LEU A 759 21.08 -23.26 19.72
CA LEU A 759 20.28 -22.04 19.72
C LEU A 759 20.95 -20.95 20.57
N GLY A 760 22.28 -20.89 20.51
CA GLY A 760 23.07 -19.83 21.16
C GLY A 760 22.94 -19.80 22.68
N MET A 761 22.78 -20.95 23.34
CA MET A 761 22.71 -21.07 24.81
C MET A 761 21.64 -20.14 25.44
N TRP A 762 20.53 -19.91 24.73
CA TRP A 762 19.54 -18.91 25.10
C TRP A 762 18.92 -19.12 26.50
N ARG A 763 18.76 -20.37 26.95
CA ARG A 763 18.24 -20.65 28.29
C ARG A 763 19.24 -20.28 29.36
N SER A 764 20.48 -20.71 29.19
CA SER A 764 21.58 -20.35 30.09
C SER A 764 21.70 -18.82 30.20
N ARG A 765 21.71 -18.10 29.07
CA ARG A 765 21.73 -16.62 29.07
C ARG A 765 20.54 -16.00 29.81
N ALA A 766 19.33 -16.51 29.61
CA ALA A 766 18.14 -16.02 30.34
C ALA A 766 18.21 -16.34 31.85
N GLN A 767 18.72 -17.51 32.21
CA GLN A 767 18.93 -17.89 33.62
C GLN A 767 20.03 -17.05 34.27
N ASP A 768 21.07 -16.68 33.53
CA ASP A 768 22.15 -15.82 34.02
C ASP A 768 21.60 -14.44 34.38
N VAL A 769 20.82 -13.83 33.47
CA VAL A 769 20.11 -12.57 33.73
C VAL A 769 19.17 -12.69 34.94
N GLY A 770 18.39 -13.78 35.03
CA GLY A 770 17.52 -14.04 36.17
C GLY A 770 18.29 -14.10 37.50
N ARG A 771 19.43 -14.80 37.53
CA ARG A 771 20.28 -14.86 38.73
C ARG A 771 20.87 -13.50 39.10
N GLU A 772 21.32 -12.71 38.12
CA GLU A 772 21.83 -11.36 38.34
C GLU A 772 20.75 -10.42 38.90
N MET A 773 19.54 -10.44 38.31
CA MET A 773 18.37 -9.68 38.80
C MET A 773 18.02 -10.07 40.24
N SER A 774 17.78 -11.36 40.48
CA SER A 774 17.41 -11.84 41.81
C SER A 774 18.48 -11.49 42.84
N SER A 775 19.77 -11.65 42.51
CA SER A 775 20.88 -11.32 43.39
C SER A 775 20.91 -9.83 43.74
N LEU A 776 20.83 -8.94 42.75
CA LEU A 776 20.86 -7.50 42.98
C LEU A 776 19.65 -7.04 43.81
N TYR A 777 18.46 -7.55 43.50
CA TYR A 777 17.24 -7.11 44.18
C TYR A 777 17.15 -7.67 45.59
N SER A 778 17.57 -8.91 45.80
CA SER A 778 17.62 -9.50 47.14
C SER A 778 18.65 -8.79 48.02
N GLU A 779 19.83 -8.47 47.49
CA GLU A 779 20.91 -7.78 48.20
C GLU A 779 20.40 -6.47 48.82
N TRP A 780 19.64 -5.67 48.06
CA TRP A 780 19.12 -4.39 48.53
C TRP A 780 17.95 -4.50 49.48
N VAL A 781 17.06 -5.48 49.30
CA VAL A 781 15.97 -5.71 50.25
C VAL A 781 16.53 -6.20 51.58
N GLU A 782 17.49 -7.12 51.57
CA GLU A 782 18.16 -7.62 52.77
C GLU A 782 18.98 -6.53 53.46
N TYR A 783 19.67 -5.68 52.71
CA TYR A 783 20.35 -4.50 53.24
C TYR A 783 19.38 -3.58 53.99
N VAL A 784 18.20 -3.28 53.46
CA VAL A 784 17.23 -2.42 54.15
C VAL A 784 16.67 -3.10 55.40
N ILE A 785 16.36 -4.39 55.34
CA ILE A 785 15.91 -5.15 56.52
C ILE A 785 16.95 -5.06 57.64
N GLU A 786 18.24 -5.21 57.30
CA GLU A 786 19.33 -5.12 58.27
C GLU A 786 19.56 -3.68 58.75
N ARG A 787 19.52 -2.69 57.84
CA ARG A 787 19.58 -1.26 58.18
C ARG A 787 18.46 -0.87 59.13
N ARG A 788 17.25 -1.41 58.99
CA ARG A 788 16.13 -1.14 59.91
C ARG A 788 16.37 -1.68 61.31
N LYS A 789 16.99 -2.86 61.45
CA LYS A 789 17.35 -3.41 62.77
C LYS A 789 18.38 -2.55 63.48
N ASN A 790 19.35 -2.01 62.73
CA ASN A 790 20.49 -1.29 63.29
C ASN A 790 20.22 0.21 63.49
N SER A 791 19.52 0.86 62.55
CA SER A 791 19.37 2.32 62.45
C SER A 791 17.92 2.80 62.33
N GLY A 792 16.94 1.90 62.26
CA GLY A 792 15.51 2.25 62.17
C GLY A 792 14.98 2.54 60.76
N SER A 793 13.68 2.90 60.69
CA SER A 793 13.00 3.33 59.46
C SER A 793 13.52 4.69 59.00
N ARG A 794 13.56 4.90 57.69
CA ARG A 794 13.85 6.18 57.02
C ARG A 794 12.68 6.63 56.15
N ASP A 795 11.53 6.00 56.34
CA ASP A 795 10.29 6.27 55.62
C ASP A 795 10.41 6.14 54.08
N CYS A 796 11.38 5.34 53.62
CA CYS A 796 11.50 4.98 52.21
C CYS A 796 10.40 3.99 51.79
N PHE A 797 10.26 3.73 50.48
CA PHE A 797 9.21 2.87 49.96
C PHE A 797 9.20 1.48 50.61
N LEU A 798 10.36 0.84 50.68
CA LEU A 798 10.50 -0.48 51.28
C LEU A 798 10.22 -0.46 52.79
N ASP A 799 10.60 0.61 53.51
CA ASP A 799 10.25 0.75 54.93
C ASP A 799 8.73 0.74 55.12
N LYS A 800 8.00 1.52 54.31
CA LYS A 800 6.53 1.58 54.38
C LYS A 800 5.85 0.25 54.04
N ILE A 801 6.41 -0.51 53.09
CA ILE A 801 5.89 -1.85 52.77
C ILE A 801 6.12 -2.81 53.94
N LEU A 802 7.31 -2.79 54.52
CA LEU A 802 7.66 -3.63 55.66
C LEU A 802 6.79 -3.30 56.90
N ASP A 803 6.37 -2.04 57.09
CA ASP A 803 5.44 -1.63 58.16
C ASP A 803 4.03 -2.21 57.99
N MET A 804 3.61 -2.48 56.76
CA MET A 804 2.32 -3.13 56.47
C MET A 804 2.32 -4.63 56.81
N GLY A 805 3.50 -5.26 56.91
CA GLY A 805 3.67 -6.66 57.27
C GLY A 805 2.95 -7.63 56.34
N GLU A 806 2.42 -8.72 56.89
CA GLU A 806 1.74 -9.78 56.12
C GLU A 806 0.50 -9.29 55.35
N LYS A 807 -0.06 -8.12 55.70
CA LYS A 807 -1.22 -7.53 55.01
C LYS A 807 -0.95 -7.20 53.54
N VAL A 808 0.31 -7.14 53.14
CA VAL A 808 0.74 -6.88 51.76
C VAL A 808 0.49 -8.10 50.85
N GLY A 809 0.55 -9.32 51.40
CA GLY A 809 0.28 -10.54 50.63
C GLY A 809 1.29 -10.86 49.52
N LEU A 810 2.53 -10.36 49.60
CA LEU A 810 3.60 -10.65 48.64
C LEU A 810 4.57 -11.69 49.19
N SER A 811 5.06 -12.57 48.32
CA SER A 811 6.16 -13.48 48.64
C SER A 811 7.48 -12.69 48.82
N LYS A 812 8.50 -13.32 49.42
CA LYS A 812 9.84 -12.71 49.53
C LYS A 812 10.39 -12.33 48.14
N HIS A 813 10.23 -13.23 47.17
CA HIS A 813 10.64 -13.01 45.77
C HIS A 813 9.83 -11.88 45.12
N GLY A 814 8.51 -11.85 45.34
CA GLY A 814 7.64 -10.78 44.86
C GLY A 814 8.01 -9.40 45.44
N LEU A 815 8.47 -9.34 46.69
CA LEU A 815 8.98 -8.10 47.30
C LEU A 815 10.29 -7.63 46.65
N TYR A 816 11.20 -8.57 46.34
CA TYR A 816 12.46 -8.28 45.65
C TYR A 816 12.18 -7.65 44.29
N PHE A 817 11.36 -8.33 43.48
CA PHE A 817 11.02 -7.85 42.14
C PHE A 817 10.18 -6.58 42.16
N LEU A 818 9.31 -6.37 43.15
CA LEU A 818 8.59 -5.10 43.29
C LEU A 818 9.56 -3.93 43.47
N CYS A 819 10.53 -4.03 44.38
CA CYS A 819 11.48 -2.95 44.61
C CYS A 819 12.47 -2.80 43.44
N GLY A 820 12.96 -3.93 42.92
CA GLY A 820 13.87 -3.99 41.77
C GLY A 820 13.27 -3.36 40.51
N THR A 821 12.04 -3.72 40.14
CA THR A 821 11.39 -3.17 38.94
C THR A 821 11.21 -1.65 39.02
N VAL A 822 10.93 -1.13 40.22
CA VAL A 822 10.79 0.34 40.43
C VAL A 822 12.17 1.01 40.36
N MET A 823 13.23 0.39 40.88
CA MET A 823 14.61 0.87 40.77
C MET A 823 15.08 0.91 39.31
N GLU A 824 14.85 -0.15 38.54
CA GLU A 824 15.17 -0.21 37.11
C GLU A 824 14.48 0.93 36.34
N GLY A 825 13.14 1.00 36.45
CA GLY A 825 12.34 1.94 35.69
C GLY A 825 12.65 3.40 36.02
N GLY A 826 12.89 3.71 37.30
CA GLY A 826 13.26 5.07 37.73
C GLY A 826 14.71 5.46 37.46
N SER A 827 15.59 4.52 37.12
CA SER A 827 16.99 4.79 36.80
C SER A 827 17.17 5.07 35.30
N ASP A 828 17.00 4.05 34.46
CA ASP A 828 17.48 4.12 33.08
C ASP A 828 16.63 5.05 32.21
N THR A 829 15.30 4.91 32.24
CA THR A 829 14.39 5.64 31.34
C THR A 829 14.50 7.17 31.47
N THR A 830 14.66 7.67 32.71
CA THR A 830 14.82 9.11 32.97
C THR A 830 16.18 9.59 32.48
N SER A 831 17.24 8.82 32.73
CA SER A 831 18.59 9.19 32.26
C SER A 831 18.70 9.21 30.75
N SER A 832 18.09 8.24 30.06
CA SER A 832 18.10 8.13 28.60
C SER A 832 17.47 9.33 27.91
N LEU A 833 16.41 9.92 28.48
CA LEU A 833 15.79 11.14 27.96
C LEU A 833 16.64 12.39 28.19
N ILE A 834 17.28 12.49 29.36
CA ILE A 834 18.22 13.59 29.64
C ILE A 834 19.40 13.52 28.67
N ILE A 835 19.92 12.31 28.43
CA ILE A 835 21.00 12.06 27.47
C ILE A 835 20.54 12.40 26.05
N ALA A 836 19.34 11.99 25.63
CA ALA A 836 18.79 12.35 24.33
C ALA A 836 18.65 13.87 24.16
N PHE A 837 18.24 14.59 25.21
CA PHE A 837 18.22 16.05 25.19
C PHE A 837 19.63 16.66 25.06
N LEU A 838 20.61 16.16 25.83
CA LEU A 838 22.00 16.60 25.69
C LEU A 838 22.54 16.37 24.27
N HIS A 839 22.21 15.23 23.66
CA HIS A 839 22.58 14.92 22.27
C HIS A 839 21.89 15.87 21.29
N ALA A 840 20.61 16.20 21.49
CA ALA A 840 19.91 17.19 20.67
C ALA A 840 20.59 18.57 20.75
N MET A 841 21.01 18.99 21.94
CA MET A 841 21.63 20.31 22.13
C MET A 841 23.01 20.44 21.46
N THR A 842 23.69 19.34 21.12
CA THR A 842 24.89 19.43 20.28
C THR A 842 24.55 19.78 18.83
N LYS A 843 23.38 19.37 18.32
CA LYS A 843 22.94 19.63 16.94
C LYS A 843 22.15 20.92 16.76
N TRP A 844 21.35 21.31 17.76
CA TRP A 844 20.44 22.47 17.67
C TRP A 844 20.77 23.57 18.70
N PRO A 845 21.91 24.27 18.55
CA PRO A 845 22.34 25.29 19.52
C PRO A 845 21.38 26.48 19.64
N ALA A 846 20.59 26.76 18.61
CA ALA A 846 19.58 27.82 18.64
C ALA A 846 18.47 27.53 19.68
N VAL A 847 18.06 26.27 19.81
CA VAL A 847 17.08 25.84 20.83
C VAL A 847 17.67 26.06 22.22
N LEU A 848 18.93 25.65 22.43
CA LEU A 848 19.64 25.86 23.68
C LEU A 848 19.69 27.35 24.05
N LYS A 849 20.09 28.22 23.12
CA LYS A 849 20.22 29.67 23.37
C LYS A 849 18.88 30.33 23.73
N ARG A 850 17.78 29.89 23.11
CA ARG A 850 16.43 30.38 23.46
C ARG A 850 15.99 29.92 24.85
N ALA A 851 16.22 28.66 25.18
CA ALA A 851 15.94 28.10 26.50
C ALA A 851 16.77 28.78 27.60
N GLN A 852 18.04 29.07 27.32
CA GLN A 852 18.92 29.86 28.17
C GLN A 852 18.36 31.26 28.43
N ALA A 853 17.86 31.96 27.41
CA ALA A 853 17.30 33.30 27.56
C ALA A 853 16.05 33.33 28.47
N GLU A 854 15.17 32.33 28.37
CA GLU A 854 14.01 32.20 29.27
C GLU A 854 14.44 32.03 30.73
N LEU A 855 15.41 31.14 30.98
CA LEU A 855 15.95 30.89 32.31
C LEU A 855 16.67 32.10 32.90
N ASP A 856 17.42 32.83 32.07
CA ASP A 856 18.14 34.04 32.50
C ASP A 856 17.15 35.13 32.95
N ALA A 857 16.01 35.27 32.26
CA ALA A 857 14.98 36.24 32.58
C ALA A 857 14.19 35.91 33.87
N VAL A 858 13.93 34.63 34.13
CA VAL A 858 13.10 34.19 35.27
C VAL A 858 13.92 33.93 36.54
N VAL A 859 15.10 33.33 36.40
CA VAL A 859 15.89 32.80 37.53
C VAL A 859 17.08 33.68 37.88
N GLY A 860 17.75 34.27 36.87
CA GLY A 860 19.01 35.00 37.05
C GLY A 860 20.18 34.09 37.48
N ASP A 861 21.21 34.64 38.14
CA ASP A 861 22.46 33.91 38.45
C ASP A 861 22.60 33.47 39.93
N ASN A 862 21.75 33.98 40.82
CA ASN A 862 21.93 33.86 42.28
C ASN A 862 21.35 32.58 42.90
N ARG A 863 20.61 31.78 42.13
CA ARG A 863 20.04 30.48 42.53
C ARG A 863 19.87 29.59 41.31
N THR A 864 19.79 28.28 41.50
CA THR A 864 19.39 27.37 40.42
C THR A 864 17.86 27.31 40.25
N PRO A 865 17.34 26.90 39.06
CA PRO A 865 15.90 26.71 38.84
C PRO A 865 15.28 25.66 39.79
N THR A 866 14.06 25.88 40.28
CA THR A 866 13.32 24.95 41.15
C THR A 866 11.96 24.58 40.56
N TRP A 867 11.22 23.70 41.23
CA TRP A 867 9.90 23.27 40.75
C TRP A 867 8.88 24.43 40.75
N ASP A 868 9.04 25.40 41.66
CA ASP A 868 8.15 26.56 41.76
C ASP A 868 8.25 27.49 40.52
N ASP A 869 9.34 27.37 39.75
CA ASP A 869 9.52 28.13 38.51
C ASP A 869 8.76 27.54 37.31
N TYR A 870 8.22 26.31 37.42
CA TYR A 870 7.63 25.59 36.28
C TYR A 870 6.60 26.40 35.50
N ALA A 871 5.69 27.09 36.19
CA ALA A 871 4.65 27.88 35.56
C ALA A 871 5.18 29.08 34.75
N GLN A 872 6.41 29.51 35.02
CA GLN A 872 7.08 30.64 34.37
C GLN A 872 8.11 30.20 33.31
N LEU A 873 8.33 28.89 33.14
CA LEU A 873 9.32 28.32 32.21
C LEU A 873 8.64 27.43 31.14
N PRO A 874 7.69 27.97 30.36
CA PRO A 874 6.93 27.18 29.38
C PRO A 874 7.81 26.61 28.25
N TYR A 875 8.89 27.28 27.85
CA TYR A 875 9.76 26.75 26.79
C TYR A 875 10.61 25.58 27.29
N ILE A 876 11.05 25.59 28.54
CA ILE A 876 11.70 24.42 29.17
C ILE A 876 10.72 23.25 29.31
N ALA A 877 9.46 23.51 29.71
CA ALA A 877 8.44 22.47 29.75
C ALA A 877 8.20 21.85 28.36
N ALA A 878 8.21 22.66 27.31
CA ALA A 878 8.12 22.20 25.93
C ALA A 878 9.33 21.34 25.51
N CYS A 879 10.55 21.68 25.94
CA CYS A 879 11.75 20.87 25.69
C CYS A 879 11.65 19.45 26.30
N VAL A 880 11.03 19.31 27.48
CA VAL A 880 10.80 18.00 28.12
C VAL A 880 9.87 17.14 27.24
N LYS A 881 8.77 17.74 26.75
CA LYS A 881 7.81 17.06 25.87
C LYS A 881 8.43 16.69 24.53
N GLU A 882 9.23 17.60 23.96
CA GLU A 882 9.93 17.37 22.71
C GLU A 882 10.98 16.26 22.82
N ALA A 883 11.70 16.14 23.94
CA ALA A 883 12.59 15.01 24.18
C ALA A 883 11.86 13.67 24.16
N HIS A 884 10.67 13.61 24.77
CA HIS A 884 9.83 12.41 24.73
C HIS A 884 9.29 12.07 23.33
N ARG A 885 8.89 13.09 22.56
CA ARG A 885 8.36 12.94 21.20
C ARG A 885 9.46 12.54 20.21
N TRP A 886 10.57 13.27 20.22
CA TRP A 886 11.66 13.10 19.27
C TRP A 886 12.35 11.74 19.44
N ARG A 887 12.65 11.34 20.69
CA ARG A 887 13.33 10.06 20.97
C ARG A 887 12.65 9.32 22.13
N PRO A 888 11.49 8.67 21.88
CA PRO A 888 10.82 7.88 22.89
C PRO A 888 11.67 6.67 23.27
N VAL A 889 11.99 6.54 24.56
CA VAL A 889 12.78 5.42 25.11
C VAL A 889 12.15 4.05 24.80
N THR A 890 10.83 3.98 24.63
CA THR A 890 10.11 2.76 24.23
C THR A 890 9.31 3.00 22.94
N PRO A 891 9.93 2.91 21.75
CA PRO A 891 9.31 3.25 20.47
C PRO A 891 7.99 2.50 20.17
N LEU A 892 7.88 1.25 20.60
CA LEU A 892 6.68 0.41 20.41
C LEU A 892 5.88 0.18 21.70
N ALA A 893 6.19 0.95 22.76
CA ALA A 893 5.76 0.70 24.12
C ALA A 893 6.01 -0.76 24.55
N PHE A 894 5.47 -1.18 25.70
CA PHE A 894 5.47 -2.60 26.07
C PHE A 894 4.20 -3.28 25.56
N PRO A 895 4.31 -4.43 24.87
CA PRO A 895 3.16 -5.11 24.29
C PRO A 895 2.06 -5.44 25.30
N HIS A 896 0.82 -5.25 24.89
CA HIS A 896 -0.37 -5.70 25.61
C HIS A 896 -0.84 -7.02 24.99
N SER A 897 -1.72 -7.76 25.66
CA SER A 897 -2.42 -8.90 25.05
C SER A 897 -3.92 -8.75 25.28
N LEU A 898 -4.69 -9.10 24.26
CA LEU A 898 -6.13 -8.98 24.25
C LEU A 898 -6.78 -10.13 25.03
N ALA A 899 -7.56 -9.81 26.07
CA ALA A 899 -8.13 -10.81 26.98
C ALA A 899 -9.25 -11.65 26.37
N GLU A 900 -10.04 -11.05 25.48
CA GLU A 900 -11.24 -11.59 24.84
C GLU A 900 -11.35 -10.99 23.44
N ASP A 901 -12.01 -11.70 22.53
CA ASP A 901 -12.25 -11.22 21.17
C ASP A 901 -12.89 -9.82 21.18
N ASP A 902 -12.45 -8.94 20.29
CA ASP A 902 -12.98 -7.58 20.19
C ASP A 902 -13.09 -7.13 18.72
N TRP A 903 -13.82 -6.06 18.48
CA TRP A 903 -13.94 -5.42 17.17
C TRP A 903 -13.65 -3.94 17.26
N VAL A 904 -12.95 -3.41 16.25
CA VAL A 904 -12.68 -1.98 16.11
C VAL A 904 -12.68 -1.58 14.64
N ASP A 905 -13.46 -0.55 14.30
CA ASP A 905 -13.55 -0.01 12.94
C ASP A 905 -13.74 -1.07 11.84
N GLY A 906 -14.54 -2.11 12.14
CA GLY A 906 -14.81 -3.23 11.22
C GLY A 906 -13.79 -4.37 11.28
N MET A 907 -12.65 -4.21 11.97
CA MET A 907 -11.63 -5.25 12.13
C MET A 907 -11.89 -6.11 13.36
N TYR A 908 -11.82 -7.43 13.16
CA TYR A 908 -11.83 -8.41 14.24
C TYR A 908 -10.45 -8.58 14.86
N LEU A 909 -10.37 -8.44 16.18
CA LEU A 909 -9.18 -8.64 16.97
C LEU A 909 -9.37 -9.91 17.82
N PRO A 910 -8.71 -11.03 17.47
CA PRO A 910 -8.91 -12.29 18.20
C PRO A 910 -8.28 -12.23 19.59
N LYS A 911 -8.90 -12.93 20.55
CA LYS A 911 -8.37 -13.16 21.89
C LYS A 911 -6.95 -13.71 21.81
N GLY A 912 -6.10 -13.20 22.69
CA GLY A 912 -4.69 -13.59 22.78
C GLY A 912 -3.80 -12.86 21.79
N SER A 913 -4.35 -11.97 20.95
CA SER A 913 -3.52 -11.13 20.08
C SER A 913 -2.64 -10.19 20.88
N ASP A 914 -1.41 -9.99 20.42
CA ASP A 914 -0.48 -9.04 20.99
C ASP A 914 -0.76 -7.64 20.43
N ILE A 915 -0.87 -6.63 21.28
CA ILE A 915 -1.21 -5.26 20.89
C ILE A 915 0.01 -4.37 21.14
N PHE A 916 0.60 -3.86 20.06
CA PHE A 916 1.74 -2.95 20.07
C PHE A 916 1.26 -1.52 19.88
N ILE A 917 1.71 -0.59 20.73
CA ILE A 917 1.43 0.84 20.58
C ILE A 917 2.64 1.46 19.89
N ASN A 918 2.51 1.84 18.63
CA ASN A 918 3.60 2.47 17.88
C ASN A 918 3.77 3.93 18.31
N ALA A 919 4.36 4.15 19.48
CA ALA A 919 4.60 5.47 20.04
C ALA A 919 5.49 6.33 19.12
N PHE A 920 6.56 5.75 18.57
CA PHE A 920 7.44 6.44 17.63
C PHE A 920 6.70 6.91 16.38
N GLY A 921 5.89 6.04 15.77
CA GLY A 921 5.05 6.40 14.61
C GLY A 921 4.06 7.51 14.92
N VAL A 922 3.41 7.49 16.09
CA VAL A 922 2.52 8.58 16.52
C VAL A 922 3.29 9.88 16.76
N HIS A 923 4.52 9.80 17.26
CA HIS A 923 5.37 10.95 17.57
C HIS A 923 6.06 11.55 16.34
N HIS A 924 6.14 10.79 15.25
CA HIS A 924 6.69 11.21 13.96
C HIS A 924 5.62 11.30 12.87
N ASP A 925 4.36 11.49 13.25
CA ASP A 925 3.28 11.80 12.32
C ASP A 925 3.41 13.25 11.86
N GLU A 926 3.85 13.45 10.62
CA GLU A 926 4.05 14.76 9.98
C GLU A 926 2.77 15.63 9.96
N ARG A 927 1.58 15.00 10.03
CA ARG A 927 0.30 15.73 10.11
C ARG A 927 0.16 16.49 11.43
N ARG A 928 0.85 16.02 12.48
CA ARG A 928 0.82 16.60 13.82
C ARG A 928 2.11 17.35 14.16
N PHE A 929 3.24 16.83 13.73
CA PHE A 929 4.57 17.38 13.99
C PHE A 929 5.32 17.55 12.67
N PRO A 930 5.22 18.73 12.02
CA PRO A 930 5.99 19.03 10.81
C PRO A 930 7.49 18.83 11.07
N ASP A 931 8.23 18.30 10.08
CA ASP A 931 9.66 17.97 10.21
C ASP A 931 9.98 17.14 11.48
N PRO A 932 9.34 15.98 11.69
CA PRO A 932 9.36 15.27 12.97
C PRO A 932 10.74 14.77 13.40
N ASP A 933 11.72 14.71 12.50
CA ASP A 933 13.11 14.36 12.81
C ASP A 933 13.92 15.53 13.40
N VAL A 934 13.39 16.76 13.33
CA VAL A 934 13.96 17.96 13.96
C VAL A 934 13.49 18.04 15.41
N PHE A 935 14.40 18.36 16.32
CA PHE A 935 14.05 18.70 17.70
C PHE A 935 13.54 20.14 17.76
N ASP A 936 12.22 20.32 17.80
CA ASP A 936 11.58 21.63 17.87
C ASP A 936 10.60 21.73 19.06
N PRO A 937 10.96 22.41 20.15
CA PRO A 937 10.04 22.64 21.26
C PRO A 937 8.79 23.44 20.90
N ASP A 938 8.78 24.21 19.80
CA ASP A 938 7.58 24.97 19.42
C ASP A 938 6.40 24.08 19.00
N HIS A 939 6.63 22.78 18.75
CA HIS A 939 5.57 21.76 18.67
C HIS A 939 4.63 21.76 19.89
N PHE A 940 5.14 22.16 21.06
CA PHE A 940 4.39 22.20 22.32
C PHE A 940 4.21 23.63 22.85
N LYS A 941 4.31 24.64 21.98
CA LYS A 941 4.12 26.04 22.36
C LYS A 941 2.76 26.26 23.03
N GLY A 942 2.78 26.77 24.26
CA GLY A 942 1.58 27.03 25.06
C GLY A 942 1.03 25.80 25.81
N VAL A 943 1.68 24.63 25.71
CA VAL A 943 1.26 23.42 26.43
C VAL A 943 2.06 23.25 27.72
N THR A 944 1.52 23.75 28.83
CA THR A 944 2.16 23.69 30.17
C THR A 944 1.59 22.60 31.07
N ALA A 945 0.47 21.95 30.70
CA ALA A 945 -0.09 20.84 31.47
C ALA A 945 0.88 19.65 31.52
N LEU A 946 0.95 18.97 32.66
CA LEU A 946 1.84 17.82 32.84
C LEU A 946 1.35 16.59 32.07
N ALA A 947 2.26 15.69 31.71
CA ALA A 947 1.90 14.46 31.00
C ALA A 947 0.86 13.62 31.78
N SER A 948 0.85 13.69 33.12
CA SER A 948 -0.15 13.02 33.96
C SER A 948 -1.58 13.55 33.77
N GLU A 949 -1.72 14.83 33.47
CA GLU A 949 -3.01 15.46 33.19
C GLU A 949 -3.44 15.13 31.75
N LEU A 950 -2.52 15.31 30.80
CA LEU A 950 -2.76 15.11 29.37
C LEU A 950 -3.03 13.63 29.02
N ALA A 951 -2.41 12.68 29.72
CA ALA A 951 -2.65 11.25 29.50
C ALA A 951 -4.12 10.85 29.73
N ASN A 952 -4.81 11.54 30.64
CA ASN A 952 -6.22 11.26 30.94
C ASN A 952 -7.19 12.08 30.08
N GLY A 953 -6.72 13.18 29.49
CA GLY A 953 -7.49 14.10 28.66
C GLY A 953 -7.81 13.58 27.25
N ASP A 954 -8.06 14.53 26.33
CA ASP A 954 -8.32 14.24 24.93
C ASP A 954 -7.08 13.63 24.26
N ALA A 955 -7.29 12.60 23.44
CA ALA A 955 -6.24 11.93 22.69
C ALA A 955 -5.52 12.88 21.73
N ALA A 956 -6.24 13.85 21.14
CA ALA A 956 -5.65 14.82 20.22
C ALA A 956 -4.68 15.79 20.92
N ASN A 957 -4.94 16.11 22.19
CA ASN A 957 -4.14 17.04 22.99
C ASN A 957 -3.04 16.34 23.80
N ARG A 958 -2.95 15.00 23.71
CA ARG A 958 -1.99 14.22 24.47
C ARG A 958 -0.58 14.43 23.93
N ASP A 959 0.31 14.97 24.75
CA ASP A 959 1.68 15.33 24.38
C ASP A 959 2.50 14.16 23.84
N HIS A 960 2.60 13.07 24.58
CA HIS A 960 3.35 11.88 24.17
C HIS A 960 2.81 10.58 24.80
N TYR A 961 3.42 9.47 24.41
CA TYR A 961 3.06 8.10 24.81
C TYR A 961 4.19 7.38 25.55
N GLY A 962 5.27 8.09 25.90
CA GLY A 962 6.46 7.54 26.56
C GLY A 962 6.19 6.92 27.94
N TYR A 963 5.10 7.31 28.61
CA TYR A 963 4.66 6.71 29.87
C TYR A 963 3.69 5.52 29.70
N GLY A 964 3.41 5.07 28.47
CA GLY A 964 2.41 4.03 28.19
C GLY A 964 0.96 4.54 28.23
N SER A 965 -0.03 3.65 28.28
CA SER A 965 -1.46 4.04 28.26
C SER A 965 -2.35 3.13 29.13
N GLY A 966 -3.56 3.58 29.40
CA GLY A 966 -4.61 2.84 30.10
C GLY A 966 -4.23 2.46 31.53
N ARG A 967 -4.73 1.30 32.00
CA ARG A 967 -4.39 0.78 33.34
C ARG A 967 -2.90 0.52 33.53
N ARG A 968 -2.11 0.44 32.46
CA ARG A 968 -0.67 0.20 32.51
C ARG A 968 0.19 1.45 32.35
N LEU A 969 -0.41 2.65 32.37
CA LEU A 969 0.30 3.93 32.42
C LEU A 969 1.35 3.93 33.56
N CYS A 970 2.50 4.55 33.35
CA CYS A 970 3.59 4.58 34.33
C CYS A 970 3.09 5.07 35.71
N PRO A 971 3.25 4.28 36.78
CA PRO A 971 2.82 4.70 38.12
C PRO A 971 3.74 5.77 38.74
N GLY A 972 4.93 5.99 38.18
CA GLY A 972 5.90 7.00 38.61
C GLY A 972 5.86 8.31 37.81
N ILE A 973 4.84 8.51 36.96
CA ILE A 973 4.76 9.64 36.01
C ILE A 973 4.97 11.01 36.68
N HIS A 974 4.40 11.24 37.87
CA HIS A 974 4.54 12.52 38.56
C HIS A 974 5.99 12.82 38.98
N LEU A 975 6.71 11.81 39.46
CA LEU A 975 8.12 11.94 39.83
C LEU A 975 8.99 12.15 38.58
N ALA A 976 8.75 11.38 37.53
CA ALA A 976 9.52 11.44 36.29
C ALA A 976 9.45 12.83 35.63
N GLU A 977 8.25 13.42 35.50
CA GLU A 977 8.06 14.77 34.94
C GLU A 977 8.90 15.82 35.69
N ARG A 978 8.93 15.73 37.02
CA ARG A 978 9.67 16.66 37.88
C ARG A 978 11.18 16.44 37.81
N ASN A 979 11.62 15.18 37.71
CA ASN A 979 13.02 14.84 37.48
C ASN A 979 13.52 15.40 36.15
N LEU A 980 12.77 15.18 35.06
CA LEU A 980 13.14 15.63 33.72
C LEU A 980 13.15 17.16 33.63
N PHE A 981 12.10 17.81 34.12
CA PHE A 981 12.05 19.28 34.13
C PHE A 981 13.22 19.88 34.91
N LEU A 982 13.46 19.44 36.15
CA LEU A 982 14.55 19.99 36.97
C LEU A 982 15.92 19.68 36.39
N ALA A 983 16.12 18.49 35.81
CA ALA A 983 17.37 18.15 35.14
C ALA A 983 17.64 19.07 33.95
N LEU A 984 16.67 19.19 33.02
CA LEU A 984 16.82 20.01 31.82
C LEU A 984 16.97 21.50 32.17
N ALA A 985 16.09 22.03 33.02
CA ALA A 985 16.14 23.45 33.45
C ALA A 985 17.50 23.80 34.05
N LYS A 986 18.00 22.98 34.97
CA LYS A 986 19.28 23.22 35.64
C LYS A 986 20.47 23.05 34.69
N LEU A 987 20.46 22.07 33.79
CA LEU A 987 21.53 21.87 32.81
C LEU A 987 21.64 23.07 31.85
N VAL A 988 20.51 23.51 31.29
CA VAL A 988 20.45 24.67 30.39
C VAL A 988 20.85 25.96 31.12
N TRP A 989 20.44 26.11 32.38
CA TRP A 989 20.84 27.24 33.21
C TRP A 989 22.35 27.21 33.49
N ALA A 990 22.95 26.07 33.77
CA ALA A 990 24.36 26.00 34.18
C ALA A 990 25.35 26.06 33.02
N PHE A 991 25.04 25.45 31.87
CA PHE A 991 26.04 25.10 30.87
C PHE A 991 25.74 25.58 29.45
N ASP A 992 26.80 25.89 28.71
CA ASP A 992 26.83 25.84 27.25
C ASP A 992 27.19 24.42 26.83
N ILE A 993 26.40 23.86 25.91
CA ILE A 993 26.53 22.50 25.38
C ILE A 993 26.79 22.64 23.88
N ALA A 994 27.82 21.97 23.39
CA ALA A 994 28.23 22.02 21.99
C ALA A 994 28.72 20.64 21.51
N PRO A 995 28.84 20.41 20.19
CA PRO A 995 29.53 19.23 19.67
C PRO A 995 30.91 19.04 20.29
N GLY A 996 31.36 17.80 20.42
CA GLY A 996 32.74 17.52 20.73
C GLY A 996 33.66 17.88 19.56
N LYS A 997 34.97 17.94 19.82
CA LYS A 997 35.96 18.37 18.84
C LYS A 997 36.88 17.24 18.41
N ASP A 998 37.25 17.22 17.13
CA ASP A 998 38.24 16.29 16.60
C ASP A 998 39.67 16.67 17.02
N ALA A 999 40.66 15.84 16.66
CA ALA A 999 42.08 16.09 16.97
C ALA A 999 42.63 17.40 16.37
N ALA A 1000 41.94 17.98 15.38
CA ALA A 1000 42.28 19.26 14.76
C ALA A 1000 41.50 20.46 15.35
N GLY A 1001 40.67 20.22 16.38
CA GLY A 1001 39.87 21.25 17.05
C GLY A 1001 38.59 21.67 16.31
N ARG A 1002 38.17 20.92 15.28
CA ARG A 1002 36.94 21.15 14.52
C ARG A 1002 35.78 20.40 15.17
N ASP A 1003 34.58 20.96 15.05
CA ASP A 1003 33.36 20.33 15.61
C ASP A 1003 33.08 19.01 14.87
N ILE A 1004 32.77 17.96 15.65
CA ILE A 1004 32.35 16.66 15.15
C ILE A 1004 30.84 16.75 14.89
N GLU A 1005 30.41 16.54 13.65
CA GLU A 1005 29.00 16.58 13.29
C GLU A 1005 28.18 15.57 14.12
N PRO A 1006 27.15 16.00 14.87
CA PRO A 1006 26.33 15.09 15.67
C PRO A 1006 25.46 14.17 14.81
N ASP A 1007 25.71 12.86 14.90
CA ASP A 1007 24.86 11.85 14.28
C ASP A 1007 23.67 11.51 15.18
N VAL A 1008 22.56 12.19 14.92
CA VAL A 1008 21.30 12.00 15.66
C VAL A 1008 20.34 11.03 14.97
N THR A 1009 20.79 10.31 13.94
CA THR A 1009 19.95 9.32 13.23
C THR A 1009 19.61 8.14 14.14
N ASN A 1010 18.50 7.47 13.89
CA ASN A 1010 18.09 6.31 14.71
C ASN A 1010 19.02 5.11 14.51
N GLU A 1011 19.62 4.99 13.33
CA GLU A 1011 20.42 3.84 12.92
C GLU A 1011 21.83 3.84 13.52
N LYS A 1012 22.38 5.03 13.83
CA LYS A 1012 23.77 5.19 14.29
C LYS A 1012 23.90 5.93 15.61
N GLY A 1013 23.02 6.90 15.87
CA GLY A 1013 23.07 7.74 17.06
C GLY A 1013 22.42 7.11 18.30
N TYR A 1014 21.70 6.01 18.13
CA TYR A 1014 20.88 5.38 19.18
C TYR A 1014 20.99 3.85 19.13
N CYS A 1015 20.96 3.21 20.30
CA CYS A 1015 21.09 1.76 20.41
C CYS A 1015 19.81 1.02 19.97
N SER A 1016 19.98 -0.21 19.48
CA SER A 1016 18.86 -1.12 19.21
C SER A 1016 18.41 -1.84 20.48
N GLY A 1017 17.12 -2.19 20.54
CA GLY A 1017 16.54 -2.94 21.65
C GLY A 1017 15.12 -2.51 21.99
N PHE A 1018 14.54 -3.07 23.05
CA PHE A 1018 13.21 -2.66 23.52
C PHE A 1018 13.24 -1.33 24.29
N LEU A 1019 14.41 -0.96 24.83
CA LEU A 1019 14.72 0.37 25.35
C LEU A 1019 15.76 1.00 24.43
N VAL A 1020 15.49 2.21 23.98
CA VAL A 1020 16.38 2.99 23.11
C VAL A 1020 17.00 4.13 23.91
N CYS A 1021 18.32 4.26 23.81
CA CYS A 1021 19.14 5.31 24.41
C CYS A 1021 20.15 5.80 23.36
N ALA A 1022 20.68 7.02 23.51
CA ALA A 1022 21.74 7.47 22.62
C ALA A 1022 23.00 6.60 22.81
N GLU A 1023 23.70 6.34 21.70
CA GLU A 1023 25.06 5.78 21.74
C GLU A 1023 26.04 6.82 22.31
N ASP A 1024 27.27 6.41 22.66
CA ASP A 1024 28.28 7.35 23.12
C ASP A 1024 28.58 8.41 22.04
N PHE A 1025 28.31 9.69 22.35
CA PHE A 1025 28.55 10.81 21.43
C PHE A 1025 29.52 11.85 22.02
N PRO A 1026 30.36 12.49 21.19
CA PRO A 1026 31.29 13.50 21.65
C PRO A 1026 30.54 14.81 21.94
N CYS A 1027 30.72 15.36 23.14
CA CYS A 1027 30.02 16.56 23.61
C CYS A 1027 30.95 17.44 24.46
N THR A 1028 30.84 18.75 24.30
CA THR A 1028 31.55 19.75 25.11
C THR A 1028 30.55 20.43 26.04
N VAL A 1029 30.81 20.41 27.35
CA VAL A 1029 29.97 21.05 28.37
C VAL A 1029 30.83 22.06 29.15
N ALA A 1030 30.47 23.34 29.09
CA ALA A 1030 31.20 24.43 29.74
C ALA A 1030 30.29 25.28 30.62
N VAL A 1031 30.74 25.64 31.83
CA VAL A 1031 29.95 26.50 32.74
C VAL A 1031 29.79 27.89 32.13
N ARG A 1032 28.57 28.42 32.12
CA ARG A 1032 28.24 29.71 31.47
C ARG A 1032 28.88 30.93 32.16
N SER A 1033 29.06 30.89 33.49
CA SER A 1033 29.72 31.98 34.23
C SER A 1033 30.27 31.52 35.58
N GLU A 1034 31.26 32.26 36.11
CA GLU A 1034 31.84 31.97 37.44
C GLU A 1034 30.82 32.19 38.57
N ALA A 1035 29.89 33.14 38.41
CA ALA A 1035 28.79 33.36 39.35
C ALA A 1035 27.92 32.10 39.48
N ARG A 1036 27.56 31.48 38.35
CA ARG A 1036 26.80 30.23 38.35
C ARG A 1036 27.60 29.07 38.92
N ARG A 1037 28.91 29.01 38.63
CA ARG A 1037 29.82 28.03 39.25
C ARG A 1037 29.76 28.12 40.78
N ALA A 1038 29.88 29.33 41.33
CA ALA A 1038 29.82 29.57 42.77
C ALA A 1038 28.45 29.17 43.36
N THR A 1039 27.35 29.54 42.69
CA THR A 1039 25.98 29.14 43.08
C THR A 1039 25.82 27.62 43.11
N ILE A 1040 26.30 26.89 42.09
CA ILE A 1040 26.25 25.42 42.03
C ILE A 1040 26.97 24.79 43.23
N LEU A 1041 28.18 25.26 43.52
CA LEU A 1041 28.98 24.71 44.62
C LEU A 1041 28.33 25.00 45.98
N ALA A 1042 27.84 26.22 46.20
CA ALA A 1042 27.15 26.60 47.44
C ALA A 1042 25.87 25.78 47.66
N GLU A 1043 25.05 25.61 46.62
CA GLU A 1043 23.84 24.78 46.72
C GLU A 1043 24.16 23.29 46.88
N ALA A 1044 25.25 22.80 46.29
CA ALA A 1044 25.70 21.42 46.49
C ALA A 1044 26.15 21.15 47.93
N ASP A 1045 26.85 22.09 48.55
CA ASP A 1045 27.23 22.02 49.97
C ASP A 1045 26.00 22.07 50.87
N LYS A 1046 25.03 22.93 50.54
CA LYS A 1046 23.74 22.97 51.24
C LYS A 1046 22.97 21.65 51.11
N ALA A 1047 22.87 21.10 49.90
CA ALA A 1047 22.26 19.81 49.65
C ALA A 1047 22.94 18.69 50.46
N ARG A 1048 24.27 18.73 50.57
CA ARG A 1048 25.05 17.80 51.40
C ARG A 1048 24.68 17.89 52.88
N ALA A 1049 24.56 19.09 53.41
CA ALA A 1049 24.25 19.33 54.82
C ALA A 1049 22.79 18.99 55.18
N GLU A 1050 21.83 19.42 54.35
CA GLU A 1050 20.40 19.42 54.69
C GLU A 1050 19.60 18.23 54.11
N VAL A 1051 20.05 17.68 52.98
CA VAL A 1051 19.32 16.62 52.28
C VAL A 1051 20.07 15.30 52.36
N PHE A 1052 21.33 15.28 51.91
CA PHE A 1052 22.08 14.05 51.78
C PHE A 1052 22.50 13.44 53.12
N SER A 1053 22.59 14.24 54.18
CA SER A 1053 22.83 13.78 55.55
C SER A 1053 21.75 12.82 56.09
N ARG A 1054 20.55 12.82 55.48
CA ARG A 1054 19.46 11.90 55.81
C ARG A 1054 19.65 10.48 55.24
N PHE A 1055 20.58 10.32 54.30
CA PHE A 1055 20.78 9.08 53.56
C PHE A 1055 22.15 8.47 53.87
N GLU A 1056 22.23 7.14 53.76
CA GLU A 1056 23.48 6.41 53.91
C GLU A 1056 24.16 6.38 52.55
N THR A 1057 25.49 6.41 52.59
CA THR A 1057 26.31 6.06 51.44
C THR A 1057 26.82 4.65 51.70
N PRO A 1058 26.59 3.67 50.81
CA PRO A 1058 27.11 2.32 50.99
C PRO A 1058 28.62 2.37 51.21
N LYS A 1059 29.15 1.57 52.14
CA LYS A 1059 30.60 1.35 52.20
C LYS A 1059 31.01 0.64 50.91
N GLU A 1060 31.86 1.29 50.12
CA GLU A 1060 32.27 0.82 48.79
C GLU A 1060 32.87 -0.58 48.79
#